data_AF-A0A8T3W1K8-F1
#
_entry.id   AF-A0A8T3W1K8-F1
#
_cell.length_a   1.000
_cell.length_b   1.000
_cell.length_c   1.000
_cell.angle_alpha   90.00
_cell.angle_beta   90.00
_cell.angle_gamma   90.00
#
_symmetry.space_group_name_H-M   'P 1'
#
loop_
_entity.id
_entity.type
_entity.pdbx_description
1 polymer ?
#
loop_
_entity_poly.entity_id
_entity_poly.type
_entity_poly.pdbx_seq_one_letter_code
_entity_poly.pdbx_strand_id
1 'polypeptide(L)'
;MDINRVLEDSLIKNAIERGIVSIKGGRITYHLNQEKSYVLTDPEEQVRARTIAFLILNKHYSPKRMRTEVEVPRRTPNDFADIVVYAEESCKTPYLVVENKHSELTSSERLQGIEQLFGNANSLRANLGLYDDGKISKLYDIQNYPATERKDNIKGNRDSVPINYGNVPKYTYIAGPNGTDITPVSTKVLESKVKRAHSTIWAGGKRDPLQSFDEWSKLMLAKVEDERNTPNGEPRKFQIGTGEPASVVATRIHTLFKQAIKVDSSIFPPDSTIQISDNKIFEIVGILQDISITDTTVDNIGMAFEIFFGSVFRGELGQYFTMRPIARFTVSMLDINHNEYVIDPTCGSGGFLLEVLLQVWNNIEVEFAGRSELNRIKTDFALQKVYGIEIHEILARICKINLLLHHDGHTNIEGDRSCLSLSFTKPRLQQISNNFDVVVGNPPFGDSIKDGDEDQLGKNSLNNFVLGKGKTKIESEIIILEKAINMLVPGGRLGFVLPDGVLNNQGKDSATATREYLVRNGKILAVVSLPDYAFRRSGAQNKTSVLFFQKFTNDEKQQFDSDYEDCVSGGAKDPIYEALCSNSYRVFFSEASNIGYTTTGLPSKKNDLYNGEDNGKLATNQDGSILGDYRSFISDPNHFMPTSANTSSLSIEEIWSSHSSHRLDPKYHLFKLQERQIQRSGWISRPITELMTRRLEQIHPEDNPDVEVTVLTISQTGTLRRRAAGKGNNPPEWLGMYFEDSPSKWFVAHEGDVVYSGIDLWKGCIAVVPKEFDGAIVTKEYPVYRITNDEIDPDFLAILLRSRYYMRAFRAITTGHSNRRRTQEQDFELLIVSYPADKQVQRNMIKAIIESKEYAFESQRELQKQLLLFDAEIDQCEEDQGDVRVGLDDEDDREP
;
A
#
# COMPACT_ATOMS: atom_id res chain seq x y z
N MET A 1 -30.72 48.63 14.09
CA MET A 1 -31.28 47.78 13.01
C MET A 1 -32.50 48.47 12.43
N ASP A 2 -32.66 48.43 11.11
CA ASP A 2 -33.59 49.27 10.37
C ASP A 2 -34.99 48.63 10.29
N ILE A 3 -36.02 49.32 10.80
CA ILE A 3 -37.44 48.88 10.76
C ILE A 3 -37.88 48.63 9.31
N ASN A 4 -37.27 49.32 8.35
CA ASN A 4 -37.55 49.17 6.92
C ASN A 4 -37.26 47.74 6.41
N ARG A 5 -36.24 47.05 6.95
CA ARG A 5 -35.86 45.71 6.51
C ARG A 5 -36.90 44.64 6.83
N VAL A 6 -37.67 44.82 7.89
CA VAL A 6 -38.78 43.92 8.29
C VAL A 6 -39.99 44.12 7.37
N LEU A 7 -40.25 45.37 6.97
CA LEU A 7 -41.35 45.74 6.08
C LEU A 7 -41.08 45.35 4.62
N GLU A 8 -39.83 45.10 4.25
CA GLU A 8 -39.41 44.58 2.95
C GLU A 8 -39.59 43.05 2.80
N ASP A 9 -39.71 42.29 3.90
CA ASP A 9 -39.95 40.84 3.83
C ASP A 9 -41.39 40.55 3.36
N SER A 10 -41.52 39.92 2.18
CA SER A 10 -42.80 39.63 1.54
C SER A 10 -43.76 38.79 2.39
N LEU A 11 -43.24 37.88 3.23
CA LEU A 11 -44.07 37.05 4.12
C LEU A 11 -44.68 37.89 5.24
N ILE A 12 -43.88 38.78 5.84
CA ILE A 12 -44.33 39.65 6.92
C ILE A 12 -45.34 40.66 6.38
N LYS A 13 -45.09 41.23 5.19
CA LYS A 13 -46.05 42.12 4.53
C LYS A 13 -47.41 41.45 4.29
N ASN A 14 -47.41 40.21 3.79
CA ASN A 14 -48.66 39.46 3.60
C ASN A 14 -49.34 39.15 4.93
N ALA A 15 -48.58 38.86 5.99
CA ALA A 15 -49.13 38.65 7.32
C ALA A 15 -49.81 39.92 7.88
N ILE A 16 -49.28 41.11 7.57
CA ILE A 16 -49.89 42.40 7.91
C ILE A 16 -51.19 42.62 7.11
N GLU A 17 -51.16 42.39 5.80
CA GLU A 17 -52.34 42.51 4.92
C GLU A 17 -53.49 41.60 5.34
N ARG A 18 -53.18 40.41 5.86
CA ARG A 18 -54.16 39.44 6.39
C ARG A 18 -54.56 39.68 7.84
N GLY A 19 -54.04 40.71 8.50
CA GLY A 19 -54.36 41.04 9.89
C GLY A 19 -53.84 40.04 10.93
N ILE A 20 -52.84 39.22 10.57
CA ILE A 20 -52.18 38.27 11.49
C ILE A 20 -51.23 39.03 12.41
N VAL A 21 -50.63 40.10 11.90
CA VAL A 21 -49.66 40.96 12.60
C VAL A 21 -50.02 42.41 12.35
N SER A 22 -49.86 43.27 13.36
CA SER A 22 -49.93 44.74 13.18
C SER A 22 -48.66 45.41 13.72
N ILE A 23 -48.19 46.45 13.04
CA ILE A 23 -47.01 47.21 13.45
C ILE A 23 -47.42 48.65 13.75
N LYS A 24 -47.18 49.11 14.98
CA LYS A 24 -47.48 50.49 15.42
C LYS A 24 -46.43 50.99 16.41
N GLY A 25 -45.88 52.17 16.16
CA GLY A 25 -44.95 52.84 17.09
C GLY A 25 -43.67 52.05 17.40
N GLY A 26 -43.10 51.37 16.40
CA GLY A 26 -41.88 50.55 16.57
C GLY A 26 -42.10 49.22 17.30
N ARG A 27 -43.36 48.83 17.51
CA ARG A 27 -43.75 47.54 18.10
C ARG A 27 -44.52 46.69 17.10
N ILE A 28 -44.34 45.38 17.21
CA ILE A 28 -45.06 44.36 16.45
C ILE A 28 -46.04 43.65 17.37
N THR A 29 -47.31 43.55 16.97
CA THR A 29 -48.37 42.89 17.71
C THR A 29 -48.86 41.68 16.93
N TYR A 30 -48.86 40.51 17.58
CA TYR A 30 -49.32 39.26 16.99
C TYR A 30 -50.76 38.96 17.39
N HIS A 31 -51.65 38.81 16.41
CA HIS A 31 -53.06 38.47 16.62
C HIS A 31 -53.25 36.94 16.55
N LEU A 32 -52.73 36.23 17.55
CA LEU A 32 -52.81 34.76 17.66
C LEU A 32 -53.92 34.36 18.67
N ASN A 33 -53.80 33.20 19.33
CA ASN A 33 -54.69 32.82 20.43
C ASN A 33 -54.64 33.83 21.59
N GLN A 34 -53.51 34.51 21.75
CA GLN A 34 -53.33 35.65 22.63
C GLN A 34 -52.73 36.81 21.86
N GLU A 35 -53.21 38.02 22.15
CA GLU A 35 -52.64 39.23 21.57
C GLU A 35 -51.48 39.71 22.45
N LYS A 36 -50.26 39.72 21.87
CA LYS A 36 -49.05 40.20 22.55
C LYS A 36 -48.26 41.11 21.63
N SER A 37 -47.63 42.13 22.21
CA SER A 37 -46.87 43.16 21.50
C SER A 37 -45.42 43.19 21.96
N TYR A 38 -44.48 43.24 21.02
CA TYR A 38 -43.04 43.16 21.25
C TYR A 38 -42.29 44.31 20.57
N VAL A 39 -41.06 44.58 21.02
CA VAL A 39 -40.23 45.65 20.48
C VAL A 39 -39.57 45.18 19.18
N LEU A 40 -39.88 45.82 18.05
CA LEU A 40 -39.42 45.37 16.74
C LEU A 40 -37.91 45.58 16.51
N THR A 41 -37.25 46.41 17.33
CA THR A 41 -35.80 46.61 17.26
C THR A 41 -35.00 45.46 17.86
N ASP A 42 -35.65 44.50 18.53
CA ASP A 42 -35.01 43.27 18.98
C ASP A 42 -34.60 42.42 17.75
N PRO A 43 -33.30 42.09 17.59
CA PRO A 43 -32.81 41.29 16.48
C PRO A 43 -33.47 39.91 16.34
N GLU A 44 -33.90 39.29 17.43
CA GLU A 44 -34.55 37.97 17.41
C GLU A 44 -36.00 38.05 16.92
N GLU A 45 -36.66 39.17 17.21
CA GLU A 45 -38.07 39.40 16.88
C GLU A 45 -38.31 39.41 15.36
N GLN A 46 -37.32 39.81 14.57
CA GLN A 46 -37.40 39.74 13.10
C GLN A 46 -37.51 38.29 12.60
N VAL A 47 -36.73 37.39 13.20
CA VAL A 47 -36.75 35.97 12.86
C VAL A 47 -38.07 35.35 13.33
N ARG A 48 -38.49 35.64 14.56
CA ARG A 48 -39.77 35.22 15.12
C ARG A 48 -40.97 35.63 14.26
N ALA A 49 -41.02 36.90 13.84
CA ALA A 49 -42.07 37.43 12.98
C ALA A 49 -42.16 36.66 11.65
N ARG A 50 -40.99 36.41 11.03
CA ARG A 50 -40.89 35.65 9.79
C ARG A 50 -41.31 34.19 9.99
N THR A 51 -40.89 33.54 11.08
CA THR A 51 -41.27 32.15 11.37
C THR A 51 -42.78 32.03 11.61
N ILE A 52 -43.40 32.96 12.34
CA ILE A 52 -44.86 32.98 12.53
C ILE A 52 -45.59 33.16 11.20
N ALA A 53 -45.17 34.15 10.39
CA ALA A 53 -45.76 34.39 9.07
C ALA A 53 -45.65 33.15 8.18
N PHE A 54 -44.48 32.49 8.18
CA PHE A 54 -44.26 31.25 7.44
C PHE A 54 -45.17 30.11 7.91
N LEU A 55 -45.28 29.87 9.22
CA LEU A 55 -46.11 28.79 9.77
C LEU A 55 -47.59 28.99 9.39
N ILE A 56 -48.09 30.23 9.39
CA ILE A 56 -49.49 30.50 9.10
C ILE A 56 -49.76 30.53 7.59
N LEU A 57 -48.94 31.25 6.82
CA LEU A 57 -49.19 31.49 5.39
C LEU A 57 -48.80 30.30 4.52
N ASN A 58 -47.64 29.70 4.79
CA ASN A 58 -47.06 28.65 3.95
C ASN A 58 -47.35 27.25 4.49
N LYS A 59 -47.44 27.10 5.81
CA LYS A 59 -47.74 25.81 6.47
C LYS A 59 -49.20 25.68 6.94
N HIS A 60 -50.01 26.72 6.76
CA HIS A 60 -51.44 26.71 7.05
C HIS A 60 -51.80 26.39 8.51
N TYR A 61 -50.93 26.72 9.46
CA TYR A 61 -51.26 26.64 10.89
C TYR A 61 -52.26 27.74 11.28
N SER A 62 -53.24 27.38 12.10
CA SER A 62 -54.25 28.33 12.57
C SER A 62 -53.64 29.32 13.59
N PRO A 63 -53.78 30.64 13.40
CA PRO A 63 -53.35 31.64 14.39
C PRO A 63 -53.95 31.39 15.78
N LYS A 64 -55.19 30.88 15.84
CA LYS A 64 -55.91 30.56 17.08
C LYS A 64 -55.32 29.38 17.84
N ARG A 65 -54.38 28.63 17.26
CA ARG A 65 -53.68 27.50 17.88
C ARG A 65 -52.20 27.80 18.15
N MET A 66 -51.79 29.07 18.12
CA MET A 66 -50.42 29.48 18.36
C MET A 66 -50.34 30.48 19.52
N ARG A 67 -49.27 30.39 20.31
CA ARG A 67 -48.93 31.38 21.35
C ARG A 67 -47.44 31.70 21.30
N THR A 68 -47.10 32.92 21.69
CA THR A 68 -45.71 33.38 21.85
C THR A 68 -45.35 33.56 23.33
N GLU A 69 -44.07 33.33 23.68
CA GLU A 69 -43.55 33.44 25.05
C GLU A 69 -44.41 32.62 26.03
N VAL A 70 -44.41 31.29 25.85
CA VAL A 70 -45.20 30.34 26.64
C VAL A 70 -44.39 29.84 27.83
N GLU A 71 -44.94 29.99 29.02
CA GLU A 71 -44.29 29.56 30.27
C GLU A 71 -44.09 28.04 30.32
N VAL A 72 -42.88 27.61 30.65
CA VAL A 72 -42.44 26.22 30.68
C VAL A 72 -42.32 25.77 32.14
N PRO A 73 -43.13 24.81 32.59
CA PRO A 73 -43.09 24.36 33.97
C PRO A 73 -41.75 23.63 34.24
N ARG A 74 -40.85 24.27 35.01
CA ARG A 74 -39.59 23.77 35.64
C ARG A 74 -38.25 24.40 35.21
N ARG A 75 -38.21 25.58 34.57
CA ARG A 75 -36.96 26.37 34.53
C ARG A 75 -37.06 27.55 35.51
N THR A 76 -35.92 28.12 35.87
CA THR A 76 -35.77 29.43 36.52
C THR A 76 -34.35 29.88 36.14
N PRO A 77 -34.09 31.11 35.66
CA PRO A 77 -34.94 32.29 35.73
C PRO A 77 -35.55 32.81 34.41
N ASN A 78 -35.39 32.14 33.27
CA ASN A 78 -36.07 32.50 32.02
C ASN A 78 -36.78 31.28 31.42
N ASP A 79 -38.10 31.32 31.46
CA ASP A 79 -38.96 30.13 31.46
C ASP A 79 -39.91 30.12 30.26
N PHE A 80 -39.54 30.78 29.16
CA PHE A 80 -40.43 30.93 28.01
C PHE A 80 -39.91 30.20 26.78
N ALA A 81 -40.85 29.53 26.09
CA ALA A 81 -40.68 29.07 24.72
C ALA A 81 -41.17 30.17 23.76
N ASP A 82 -40.37 30.50 22.74
CA ASP A 82 -40.65 31.63 21.85
C ASP A 82 -41.98 31.48 21.12
N ILE A 83 -42.21 30.32 20.51
CA ILE A 83 -43.47 29.99 19.83
C ILE A 83 -43.87 28.57 20.19
N VAL A 84 -45.14 28.40 20.55
CA VAL A 84 -45.76 27.07 20.70
C VAL A 84 -46.99 26.99 19.80
N VAL A 85 -46.99 25.98 18.93
CA VAL A 85 -48.13 25.59 18.13
C VAL A 85 -48.81 24.42 18.84
N TYR A 86 -50.12 24.49 19.02
CA TYR A 86 -50.92 23.49 19.72
C TYR A 86 -51.78 22.68 18.76
N ALA A 87 -52.10 21.44 19.10
CA ALA A 87 -52.96 20.59 18.26
C ALA A 87 -54.41 21.09 18.20
N GLU A 88 -54.88 21.83 19.23
CA GLU A 88 -56.25 22.34 19.34
C GLU A 88 -56.33 23.82 19.78
N GLU A 89 -57.46 24.48 19.53
CA GLU A 89 -57.67 25.90 19.86
C GLU A 89 -57.68 26.17 21.37
N SER A 90 -57.97 25.15 22.19
CA SER A 90 -57.88 25.26 23.64
C SER A 90 -56.44 25.40 24.16
N CYS A 91 -55.44 25.20 23.29
CA CYS A 91 -54.01 25.35 23.57
C CYS A 91 -53.53 24.54 24.79
N LYS A 92 -53.91 23.25 24.87
CA LYS A 92 -53.52 22.35 25.97
C LYS A 92 -52.44 21.35 25.59
N THR A 93 -52.40 20.96 24.31
CA THR A 93 -51.50 19.93 23.77
C THR A 93 -50.49 20.58 22.81
N PRO A 94 -49.26 20.87 23.26
CA PRO A 94 -48.20 21.37 22.38
C PRO A 94 -47.88 20.38 21.26
N TYR A 95 -47.81 20.86 20.03
CA TYR A 95 -47.48 20.08 18.84
C TYR A 95 -46.05 20.41 18.37
N LEU A 96 -45.74 21.70 18.20
CA LEU A 96 -44.44 22.20 17.75
C LEU A 96 -43.98 23.30 18.71
N VAL A 97 -42.76 23.18 19.22
CA VAL A 97 -42.06 24.26 19.91
C VAL A 97 -41.03 24.84 18.97
N VAL A 98 -40.98 26.17 18.86
CA VAL A 98 -39.96 26.87 18.08
C VAL A 98 -39.09 27.65 19.04
N GLU A 99 -37.79 27.57 18.82
CA GLU A 99 -36.79 28.44 19.43
C GLU A 99 -36.16 29.29 18.33
N ASN A 100 -36.32 30.60 18.47
CA ASN A 100 -35.78 31.59 17.56
C ASN A 100 -34.50 32.20 18.16
N LYS A 101 -33.59 32.59 17.28
CA LYS A 101 -32.42 33.41 17.64
C LYS A 101 -32.15 34.42 16.53
N HIS A 102 -31.43 35.48 16.84
CA HIS A 102 -31.03 36.47 15.83
C HIS A 102 -30.05 35.87 14.78
N SER A 103 -29.96 36.51 13.61
CA SER A 103 -29.22 35.97 12.46
C SER A 103 -27.69 36.07 12.48
N GLU A 104 -27.10 36.67 13.52
CA GLU A 104 -25.65 36.88 13.66
C GLU A 104 -25.11 36.18 14.91
N LEU A 105 -25.23 34.85 14.95
CA LEU A 105 -24.75 34.02 16.06
C LEU A 105 -23.37 33.40 15.80
N THR A 106 -22.62 33.22 16.88
CA THR A 106 -21.51 32.27 16.94
C THR A 106 -22.01 30.82 17.00
N SER A 107 -21.12 29.87 16.67
CA SER A 107 -21.44 28.43 16.75
C SER A 107 -21.83 27.96 18.15
N SER A 108 -21.28 28.59 19.21
CA SER A 108 -21.58 28.23 20.60
C SER A 108 -22.98 28.67 21.02
N GLU A 109 -23.39 29.89 20.65
CA GLU A 109 -24.73 30.41 20.92
C GLU A 109 -25.82 29.61 20.18
N ARG A 110 -25.51 29.15 18.96
CA ARG A 110 -26.41 28.24 18.23
C ARG A 110 -26.63 26.92 18.98
N LEU A 111 -25.56 26.32 19.51
CA LEU A 111 -25.66 25.10 20.30
C LEU A 111 -26.48 25.32 21.58
N GLN A 112 -26.27 26.45 22.25
CA GLN A 112 -27.07 26.82 23.43
C GLN A 112 -28.56 26.98 23.07
N GLY A 113 -28.88 27.62 21.95
CA GLY A 113 -30.26 27.74 21.47
C GLY A 113 -30.89 26.38 21.16
N ILE A 114 -30.14 25.44 20.57
CA ILE A 114 -30.64 24.07 20.37
C ILE A 114 -30.90 23.38 21.71
N GLU A 115 -30.01 23.49 22.70
CA GLU A 115 -30.28 22.93 24.04
C GLU A 115 -31.47 23.61 24.73
N GLN A 116 -31.69 24.89 24.48
CA GLN A 116 -32.87 25.61 24.95
C GLN A 116 -34.16 25.05 24.33
N LEU A 117 -34.17 24.84 23.01
CA LEU A 117 -35.26 24.18 22.30
C LEU A 117 -35.59 22.81 22.90
N PHE A 118 -34.58 21.95 23.11
CA PHE A 118 -34.79 20.62 23.69
C PHE A 118 -35.31 20.71 25.13
N GLY A 119 -34.77 21.61 25.95
CA GLY A 119 -35.27 21.84 27.30
C GLY A 119 -36.76 22.21 27.29
N ASN A 120 -37.14 23.14 26.41
CA ASN A 120 -38.50 23.65 26.29
C ASN A 120 -39.46 22.58 25.72
N ALA A 121 -39.10 21.95 24.61
CA ALA A 121 -39.92 20.94 23.94
C ALA A 121 -40.17 19.70 24.80
N ASN A 122 -39.15 19.19 25.52
CA ASN A 122 -39.32 18.05 26.42
C ASN A 122 -40.20 18.38 27.63
N SER A 123 -40.02 19.56 28.21
CA SER A 123 -40.80 20.01 29.38
C SER A 123 -42.28 20.19 29.04
N LEU A 124 -42.55 20.73 27.84
CA LEU A 124 -43.90 20.91 27.30
C LEU A 124 -44.48 19.63 26.66
N ARG A 125 -43.68 18.56 26.53
CA ARG A 125 -44.05 17.31 25.83
C ARG A 125 -44.54 17.54 24.40
N ALA A 126 -43.88 18.44 23.68
CA ALA A 126 -44.20 18.72 22.29
C ALA A 126 -43.73 17.58 21.38
N ASN A 127 -44.45 17.36 20.27
CA ASN A 127 -44.07 16.32 19.32
C ASN A 127 -42.83 16.71 18.51
N LEU A 128 -42.73 17.99 18.13
CA LEU A 128 -41.68 18.54 17.28
C LEU A 128 -41.01 19.75 17.93
N GLY A 129 -39.75 19.95 17.55
CA GLY A 129 -38.97 21.15 17.88
C GLY A 129 -38.41 21.78 16.62
N LEU A 130 -38.50 23.11 16.44
CA LEU A 130 -37.86 23.82 15.35
C LEU A 130 -36.88 24.86 15.93
N TYR A 131 -35.63 24.76 15.54
CA TYR A 131 -34.66 25.84 15.73
C TYR A 131 -34.62 26.69 14.46
N ASP A 132 -34.71 28.02 14.56
CA ASP A 132 -34.61 28.94 13.41
C ASP A 132 -33.85 30.22 13.80
N ASP A 133 -32.68 30.43 13.21
CA ASP A 133 -31.89 31.67 13.34
C ASP A 133 -32.03 32.62 12.13
N GLY A 134 -32.92 32.30 11.19
CA GLY A 134 -33.17 33.07 9.98
C GLY A 134 -32.20 32.77 8.83
N LYS A 135 -31.00 32.24 9.11
CA LYS A 135 -30.05 31.71 8.10
C LYS A 135 -30.11 30.19 8.02
N ILE A 136 -30.17 29.53 9.17
CA ILE A 136 -30.20 28.08 9.34
C ILE A 136 -31.41 27.72 10.19
N SER A 137 -32.11 26.67 9.78
CA SER A 137 -33.18 26.08 10.56
C SER A 137 -33.05 24.56 10.63
N LYS A 138 -33.47 23.98 11.76
CA LYS A 138 -33.44 22.53 11.99
C LYS A 138 -34.73 22.07 12.66
N LEU A 139 -35.43 21.14 12.03
CA LEU A 139 -36.59 20.47 12.56
C LEU A 139 -36.17 19.19 13.27
N TYR A 140 -36.69 18.97 14.47
CA TYR A 140 -36.40 17.84 15.34
C TYR A 140 -37.69 17.07 15.67
N ASP A 141 -37.60 15.75 15.62
CA ASP A 141 -38.59 14.83 16.16
C ASP A 141 -38.29 14.57 17.64
N ILE A 142 -39.09 15.18 18.51
CA ILE A 142 -38.89 15.11 19.96
C ILE A 142 -39.63 13.91 20.54
N GLN A 143 -40.74 13.51 19.93
CA GLN A 143 -41.59 12.44 20.43
C GLN A 143 -40.93 11.06 20.30
N ASN A 144 -40.28 10.79 19.16
CA ASN A 144 -39.80 9.45 18.83
C ASN A 144 -38.34 9.19 19.23
N TYR A 145 -37.67 10.16 19.83
CA TYR A 145 -36.24 10.07 20.18
C TYR A 145 -35.97 10.46 21.64
N PRO A 146 -34.95 9.87 22.29
CA PRO A 146 -34.54 10.27 23.62
C PRO A 146 -34.08 11.73 23.68
N ALA A 147 -34.28 12.37 24.82
CA ALA A 147 -33.87 13.76 25.06
C ALA A 147 -32.35 14.00 25.00
N THR A 148 -31.51 12.96 24.85
CA THR A 148 -30.05 13.04 24.64
C THR A 148 -29.65 12.96 23.17
N GLU A 149 -30.55 12.52 22.28
CA GLU A 149 -30.29 12.40 20.85
C GLU A 149 -30.29 13.80 20.23
N ARG A 150 -29.30 14.15 19.41
CA ARG A 150 -29.20 15.48 18.74
C ARG A 150 -28.96 15.41 17.24
N LYS A 151 -28.71 14.20 16.73
CA LYS A 151 -28.37 13.96 15.33
C LYS A 151 -29.50 13.19 14.64
N ASP A 152 -29.85 12.02 15.17
CA ASP A 152 -30.80 11.12 14.51
C ASP A 152 -32.25 11.62 14.56
N ASN A 153 -32.53 12.58 15.46
CA ASN A 153 -33.82 13.23 15.56
C ASN A 153 -34.02 14.39 14.58
N ILE A 154 -33.01 14.79 13.81
CA ILE A 154 -33.17 15.82 12.79
C ILE A 154 -34.05 15.28 11.65
N LYS A 155 -35.10 16.02 11.28
CA LYS A 155 -36.06 15.67 10.20
C LYS A 155 -36.10 16.69 9.06
N GLY A 156 -35.09 17.56 9.00
CA GLY A 156 -34.91 18.56 7.96
C GLY A 156 -34.84 19.97 8.54
N ASN A 157 -35.42 20.93 7.83
CA ASN A 157 -35.34 22.36 8.16
C ASN A 157 -36.76 22.95 8.33
N ARG A 158 -36.89 24.28 8.37
CA ARG A 158 -38.18 24.97 8.47
C ARG A 158 -39.17 24.54 7.37
N ASP A 159 -38.70 24.29 6.15
CA ASP A 159 -39.55 23.85 5.04
C ASP A 159 -40.00 22.40 5.20
N SER A 160 -39.38 21.62 6.09
CA SER A 160 -39.79 20.26 6.44
C SER A 160 -40.91 20.23 7.49
N VAL A 161 -41.27 21.36 8.10
CA VAL A 161 -42.38 21.42 9.07
C VAL A 161 -43.67 20.93 8.39
N PRO A 162 -44.46 20.03 9.01
CA PRO A 162 -45.70 19.52 8.44
C PRO A 162 -46.68 20.63 8.06
N ILE A 163 -47.36 20.46 6.93
CA ILE A 163 -48.45 21.37 6.54
C ILE A 163 -49.69 20.98 7.34
N ASN A 164 -50.31 21.95 8.02
CA ASN A 164 -51.57 21.82 8.75
C ASN A 164 -51.65 20.56 9.63
N TYR A 165 -50.65 20.37 10.51
CA TYR A 165 -50.58 19.21 11.42
C TYR A 165 -50.54 17.85 10.71
N GLY A 166 -50.09 17.82 9.46
CA GLY A 166 -49.90 16.58 8.71
C GLY A 166 -48.80 15.69 9.30
N ASN A 167 -48.45 14.65 8.55
CA ASN A 167 -47.47 13.67 9.00
C ASN A 167 -46.08 14.30 9.14
N VAL A 168 -45.41 13.96 10.25
CA VAL A 168 -43.99 14.29 10.46
C VAL A 168 -43.17 13.66 9.33
N PRO A 169 -42.18 14.36 8.77
CA PRO A 169 -41.31 13.79 7.75
C PRO A 169 -40.69 12.49 8.25
N LYS A 170 -40.91 11.42 7.48
CA LYS A 170 -40.33 10.11 7.80
C LYS A 170 -38.82 10.09 7.62
N TYR A 171 -38.34 10.80 6.59
CA TYR A 171 -36.95 10.77 6.14
C TYR A 171 -36.29 12.14 6.34
N THR A 172 -35.00 12.13 6.61
CA THR A 172 -34.20 13.33 6.89
C THR A 172 -33.54 13.85 5.62
N TYR A 173 -32.95 12.96 4.81
CA TYR A 173 -32.17 13.33 3.64
C TYR A 173 -33.04 13.37 2.40
N ILE A 174 -33.23 14.56 1.85
CA ILE A 174 -33.99 14.82 0.63
C ILE A 174 -33.02 15.32 -0.44
N ALA A 175 -33.02 14.68 -1.61
CA ALA A 175 -32.10 14.99 -2.68
C ALA A 175 -32.28 16.43 -3.19
N GLY A 176 -31.18 17.13 -3.44
CA GLY A 176 -31.18 18.45 -4.08
C GLY A 176 -30.68 19.61 -3.19
N PRO A 177 -30.62 20.83 -3.73
CA PRO A 177 -29.87 21.95 -3.14
C PRO A 177 -30.51 22.59 -1.91
N ASN A 178 -31.64 22.07 -1.42
CA ASN A 178 -32.47 22.71 -0.38
C ASN A 178 -31.89 22.59 1.06
N GLY A 179 -30.62 22.19 1.19
CA GLY A 179 -29.88 22.19 2.46
C GLY A 179 -30.14 21.00 3.39
N THR A 180 -30.92 20.00 2.96
CA THR A 180 -31.21 18.77 3.72
C THR A 180 -30.62 17.52 3.08
N ASP A 181 -29.89 17.64 1.97
CA ASP A 181 -29.27 16.51 1.31
C ASP A 181 -28.01 16.05 2.03
N ILE A 182 -27.50 14.88 1.63
CA ILE A 182 -26.20 14.36 2.07
C ILE A 182 -25.06 15.31 1.64
N THR A 183 -23.94 15.28 2.38
CA THR A 183 -22.86 16.26 2.16
C THR A 183 -21.51 15.59 1.92
N PRO A 184 -20.64 16.17 1.06
CA PRO A 184 -19.29 15.67 0.88
C PRO A 184 -18.49 15.83 2.17
N VAL A 185 -17.55 14.92 2.40
CA VAL A 185 -16.79 14.85 3.67
C VAL A 185 -15.29 14.91 3.45
N SER A 186 -14.57 15.30 4.52
CA SER A 186 -13.11 15.22 4.55
C SER A 186 -12.61 13.78 4.61
N THR A 187 -11.37 13.55 4.17
CA THR A 187 -10.68 12.25 4.20
C THR A 187 -10.80 11.54 5.55
N LYS A 188 -10.55 12.23 6.66
CA LYS A 188 -10.58 11.63 8.01
C LYS A 188 -11.98 11.14 8.40
N VAL A 189 -13.01 11.89 8.03
CA VAL A 189 -14.41 11.51 8.32
C VAL A 189 -14.81 10.31 7.46
N LEU A 190 -14.47 10.33 6.17
CA LEU A 190 -14.74 9.23 5.26
C LEU A 190 -14.02 7.94 5.71
N GLU A 191 -12.73 8.02 6.02
CA GLU A 191 -11.92 6.91 6.52
C GLU A 191 -12.55 6.30 7.79
N SER A 192 -12.91 7.14 8.77
CA SER A 192 -13.53 6.69 10.02
C SER A 192 -14.87 5.98 9.78
N LYS A 193 -15.70 6.51 8.88
CA LYS A 193 -17.00 5.94 8.51
C LYS A 193 -16.86 4.60 7.80
N VAL A 194 -15.97 4.51 6.80
CA VAL A 194 -15.68 3.28 6.05
C VAL A 194 -15.13 2.20 6.99
N LYS A 195 -14.16 2.56 7.86
CA LYS A 195 -13.58 1.64 8.83
C LYS A 195 -14.62 1.10 9.81
N ARG A 196 -15.50 1.98 10.35
CA ARG A 196 -16.60 1.56 11.23
C ARG A 196 -17.56 0.60 10.52
N ALA A 197 -18.00 0.95 9.30
CA ALA A 197 -18.91 0.11 8.52
C ALA A 197 -18.32 -1.29 8.28
N HIS A 198 -17.04 -1.36 7.88
CA HIS A 198 -16.35 -2.62 7.69
C HIS A 198 -16.20 -3.42 9.00
N SER A 199 -15.80 -2.77 10.10
CA SER A 199 -15.67 -3.44 11.41
C SER A 199 -17.00 -4.04 11.89
N THR A 200 -18.15 -3.39 11.64
CA THR A 200 -19.48 -3.95 11.91
C THR A 200 -19.75 -5.24 11.12
N ILE A 201 -19.31 -5.29 9.86
CA ILE A 201 -19.45 -6.49 9.02
C ILE A 201 -18.55 -7.61 9.54
N TRP A 202 -17.29 -7.28 9.81
CA TRP A 202 -16.22 -8.21 10.20
C TRP A 202 -16.45 -8.84 11.59
N ALA A 203 -17.12 -8.11 12.51
CA ALA A 203 -17.52 -8.59 13.83
C ALA A 203 -16.38 -9.21 14.66
N GLY A 204 -15.17 -8.64 14.55
CA GLY A 204 -14.01 -9.01 15.37
C GLY A 204 -13.34 -10.33 14.96
N GLY A 205 -13.17 -10.59 13.65
CA GLY A 205 -12.46 -11.78 13.15
C GLY A 205 -13.33 -13.03 12.95
N LYS A 206 -14.65 -12.92 13.11
CA LYS A 206 -15.58 -14.06 12.91
C LYS A 206 -15.88 -14.38 11.45
N ARG A 207 -15.40 -13.55 10.52
CA ARG A 207 -15.61 -13.71 9.07
C ARG A 207 -14.31 -13.57 8.34
N ASP A 208 -14.22 -14.27 7.23
CA ASP A 208 -13.15 -14.10 6.27
C ASP A 208 -13.07 -12.62 5.81
N PRO A 209 -11.86 -12.01 5.75
CA PRO A 209 -11.73 -10.60 5.40
C PRO A 209 -12.13 -10.29 3.95
N LEU A 210 -11.88 -11.20 2.99
CA LEU A 210 -12.31 -11.02 1.59
C LEU A 210 -13.83 -11.06 1.47
N GLN A 211 -14.49 -11.99 2.17
CA GLN A 211 -15.96 -12.03 2.23
C GLN A 211 -16.54 -10.79 2.94
N SER A 212 -15.92 -10.34 4.03
CA SER A 212 -16.36 -9.14 4.74
C SER A 212 -16.26 -7.90 3.86
N PHE A 213 -15.20 -7.84 3.05
CA PHE A 213 -15.02 -6.80 2.06
C PHE A 213 -16.05 -6.91 0.92
N ASP A 214 -16.28 -8.11 0.38
CA ASP A 214 -17.27 -8.37 -0.66
C ASP A 214 -18.65 -7.85 -0.22
N GLU A 215 -19.09 -8.16 1.01
CA GLU A 215 -20.35 -7.65 1.57
C GLU A 215 -20.38 -6.13 1.75
N TRP A 216 -19.29 -5.54 2.23
CA TRP A 216 -19.16 -4.09 2.35
C TRP A 216 -19.31 -3.41 0.98
N SER A 217 -18.70 -4.01 -0.04
CA SER A 217 -18.64 -3.47 -1.39
C SER A 217 -20.02 -3.48 -2.08
N LYS A 218 -20.88 -4.46 -1.76
CA LYS A 218 -22.30 -4.49 -2.18
C LYS A 218 -23.11 -3.32 -1.61
N LEU A 219 -22.89 -2.99 -0.34
CA LEU A 219 -23.58 -1.85 0.31
C LEU A 219 -23.12 -0.51 -0.26
N MET A 220 -21.82 -0.39 -0.57
CA MET A 220 -21.28 0.80 -1.22
C MET A 220 -21.87 0.99 -2.61
N LEU A 221 -21.99 -0.08 -3.40
CA LEU A 221 -22.63 -0.01 -4.72
C LEU A 221 -24.10 0.42 -4.61
N ALA A 222 -24.84 -0.12 -3.63
CA ALA A 222 -26.22 0.28 -3.36
C ALA A 222 -26.34 1.77 -2.97
N LYS A 223 -25.36 2.30 -2.24
CA LYS A 223 -25.30 3.72 -1.88
C LYS A 223 -25.01 4.61 -3.09
N VAL A 224 -24.00 4.26 -3.90
CA VAL A 224 -23.66 5.00 -5.13
C VAL A 224 -24.85 5.04 -6.10
N GLU A 225 -25.60 3.94 -6.21
CA GLU A 225 -26.83 3.86 -7.00
C GLU A 225 -27.91 4.85 -6.49
N ASP A 226 -28.11 4.93 -5.17
CA ASP A 226 -29.04 5.89 -4.56
C ASP A 226 -28.62 7.35 -4.78
N GLU A 227 -27.31 7.62 -4.68
CA GLU A 227 -26.74 8.96 -4.83
C GLU A 227 -26.93 9.49 -6.26
N ARG A 228 -26.70 8.64 -7.26
CA ARG A 228 -26.79 8.99 -8.69
C ARG A 228 -28.22 9.13 -9.21
N ASN A 229 -29.15 8.32 -8.70
CA ASN A 229 -30.46 8.14 -9.35
C ASN A 229 -31.65 8.68 -8.54
N THR A 230 -31.45 9.24 -7.35
CA THR A 230 -32.55 9.89 -6.61
C THR A 230 -32.85 11.28 -7.18
N PRO A 231 -34.06 11.53 -7.69
CA PRO A 231 -34.43 12.85 -8.22
C PRO A 231 -34.49 13.94 -7.14
N ASN A 232 -34.19 15.18 -7.51
CA ASN A 232 -34.33 16.32 -6.60
C ASN A 232 -35.76 16.42 -6.03
N GLY A 233 -35.86 16.62 -4.72
CA GLY A 233 -37.12 16.69 -3.98
C GLY A 233 -37.60 15.35 -3.41
N GLU A 234 -37.00 14.23 -3.84
CA GLU A 234 -37.34 12.90 -3.33
C GLU A 234 -36.41 12.47 -2.19
N PRO A 235 -36.89 11.64 -1.24
CA PRO A 235 -36.06 11.12 -0.17
C PRO A 235 -35.01 10.14 -0.69
N ARG A 236 -33.76 10.28 -0.22
CA ARG A 236 -32.70 9.28 -0.42
C ARG A 236 -33.17 7.92 0.09
N LYS A 237 -32.98 6.83 -0.65
CA LYS A 237 -33.41 5.49 -0.20
C LYS A 237 -32.36 4.87 0.72
N PHE A 238 -31.10 5.26 0.63
CA PHE A 238 -30.02 4.84 1.52
C PHE A 238 -30.02 5.66 2.82
N GLN A 239 -31.08 5.54 3.60
CA GLN A 239 -31.18 6.15 4.93
C GLN A 239 -32.15 5.35 5.81
N ILE A 240 -32.22 5.68 7.10
CA ILE A 240 -33.18 5.11 8.05
C ILE A 240 -34.33 6.10 8.28
N GLY A 241 -35.57 5.66 8.08
CA GLY A 241 -36.75 6.44 8.42
C GLY A 241 -37.13 6.35 9.91
N THR A 242 -37.88 7.34 10.40
CA THR A 242 -38.41 7.33 11.79
C THR A 242 -39.22 6.06 12.07
N GLY A 243 -38.87 5.34 13.14
CA GLY A 243 -39.58 4.14 13.60
C GLY A 243 -39.55 2.98 12.59
N GLU A 244 -38.66 3.04 11.60
CA GLU A 244 -38.60 2.01 10.56
C GLU A 244 -37.87 0.77 11.07
N PRO A 245 -38.48 -0.44 10.98
CA PRO A 245 -37.83 -1.66 11.43
C PRO A 245 -36.68 -2.05 10.50
N ALA A 246 -35.67 -2.74 11.06
CA ALA A 246 -34.48 -3.15 10.33
C ALA A 246 -34.77 -3.93 9.04
N SER A 247 -35.80 -4.79 9.04
CA SER A 247 -36.20 -5.58 7.88
C SER A 247 -36.70 -4.75 6.69
N VAL A 248 -37.37 -3.62 6.96
CA VAL A 248 -37.85 -2.71 5.91
C VAL A 248 -36.68 -1.94 5.30
N VAL A 249 -35.75 -1.46 6.13
CA VAL A 249 -34.51 -0.82 5.66
C VAL A 249 -33.71 -1.81 4.81
N ALA A 250 -33.48 -3.03 5.32
CA ALA A 250 -32.76 -4.08 4.60
C ALA A 250 -33.39 -4.37 3.23
N THR A 251 -34.71 -4.54 3.17
CA THR A 251 -35.45 -4.77 1.90
C THR A 251 -35.21 -3.65 0.88
N ARG A 252 -35.20 -2.39 1.33
CA ARG A 252 -34.89 -1.23 0.49
C ARG A 252 -33.44 -1.27 -0.01
N ILE A 253 -32.47 -1.59 0.84
CA ILE A 253 -31.05 -1.70 0.45
C ILE A 253 -30.83 -2.85 -0.54
N HIS A 254 -31.46 -4.01 -0.34
CA HIS A 254 -31.44 -5.11 -1.30
C HIS A 254 -32.02 -4.70 -2.67
N THR A 255 -33.06 -3.86 -2.67
CA THR A 255 -33.67 -3.35 -3.89
C THR A 255 -32.72 -2.40 -4.63
N LEU A 256 -32.06 -1.49 -3.91
CA LEU A 256 -31.03 -0.62 -4.49
C LEU A 256 -29.86 -1.41 -5.07
N PHE A 257 -29.38 -2.41 -4.32
CA PHE A 257 -28.29 -3.27 -4.81
C PHE A 257 -28.69 -4.02 -6.10
N LYS A 258 -29.90 -4.58 -6.15
CA LYS A 258 -30.44 -5.21 -7.37
C LYS A 258 -30.59 -4.23 -8.54
N GLN A 259 -30.90 -2.96 -8.27
CA GLN A 259 -30.93 -1.92 -9.31
C GLN A 259 -29.53 -1.65 -9.83
N ALA A 260 -28.55 -1.51 -8.93
CA ALA A 260 -27.16 -1.27 -9.31
C ALA A 260 -26.55 -2.38 -10.17
N ILE A 261 -26.84 -3.66 -9.85
CA ILE A 261 -26.40 -4.81 -10.69
C ILE A 261 -27.03 -4.75 -12.09
N LYS A 262 -28.28 -4.30 -12.22
CA LYS A 262 -28.92 -4.18 -13.54
C LYS A 262 -28.30 -3.08 -14.38
N VAL A 263 -27.83 -2.00 -13.75
CA VAL A 263 -27.10 -0.91 -14.41
C VAL A 263 -25.74 -1.42 -14.88
N ASP A 264 -25.01 -2.14 -14.02
CA ASP A 264 -23.73 -2.75 -14.36
C ASP A 264 -23.58 -4.18 -13.85
N SER A 265 -23.88 -5.12 -14.73
CA SER A 265 -23.79 -6.56 -14.45
C SER A 265 -22.36 -7.10 -14.50
N SER A 266 -21.37 -6.24 -14.77
CA SER A 266 -19.98 -6.66 -14.88
C SER A 266 -19.22 -6.65 -13.56
N ILE A 267 -19.77 -6.01 -12.53
CA ILE A 267 -19.18 -5.94 -11.18
C ILE A 267 -19.58 -7.15 -10.35
N PHE A 268 -20.86 -7.53 -10.36
CA PHE A 268 -21.39 -8.67 -9.62
C PHE A 268 -22.24 -9.57 -10.53
N PRO A 269 -22.23 -10.90 -10.31
CA PRO A 269 -23.18 -11.81 -10.94
C PRO A 269 -24.64 -11.35 -10.76
N PRO A 270 -25.53 -11.53 -11.76
CA PRO A 270 -26.93 -11.06 -11.72
C PRO A 270 -27.78 -11.55 -10.54
N ASP A 271 -27.42 -12.70 -9.98
CA ASP A 271 -28.06 -13.37 -8.84
C ASP A 271 -27.44 -13.00 -7.48
N SER A 272 -26.42 -12.14 -7.47
CA SER A 272 -25.75 -11.69 -6.26
C SER A 272 -26.71 -11.01 -5.30
N THR A 273 -26.53 -11.33 -4.02
CA THR A 273 -27.31 -10.74 -2.92
C THR A 273 -26.38 -10.40 -1.75
N ILE A 274 -26.84 -9.49 -0.90
CA ILE A 274 -26.19 -9.14 0.36
C ILE A 274 -26.45 -10.27 1.35
N GLN A 275 -25.41 -10.81 1.98
CA GLN A 275 -25.44 -11.99 2.86
C GLN A 275 -25.14 -11.63 4.32
N ILE A 276 -25.59 -10.45 4.75
CA ILE A 276 -25.52 -10.00 6.15
C ILE A 276 -26.91 -9.76 6.72
N SER A 277 -27.05 -9.83 8.05
CA SER A 277 -28.36 -9.72 8.71
C SER A 277 -28.96 -8.31 8.61
N ASP A 278 -30.29 -8.23 8.64
CA ASP A 278 -31.05 -6.97 8.60
C ASP A 278 -30.56 -5.93 9.61
N ASN A 279 -30.27 -6.37 10.84
CA ASN A 279 -29.74 -5.49 11.89
C ASN A 279 -28.37 -4.91 11.53
N LYS A 280 -27.49 -5.70 10.91
CA LYS A 280 -26.19 -5.20 10.45
C LYS A 280 -26.35 -4.21 9.30
N ILE A 281 -27.23 -4.50 8.35
CA ILE A 281 -27.54 -3.56 7.25
C ILE A 281 -28.03 -2.23 7.84
N PHE A 282 -28.96 -2.29 8.79
CA PHE A 282 -29.49 -1.12 9.49
C PHE A 282 -28.37 -0.30 10.16
N GLU A 283 -27.48 -0.94 10.94
CA GLU A 283 -26.33 -0.26 11.55
C GLU A 283 -25.42 0.43 10.52
N ILE A 284 -25.12 -0.25 9.40
CA ILE A 284 -24.23 0.29 8.36
C ILE A 284 -24.87 1.45 7.61
N VAL A 285 -26.17 1.38 7.31
CA VAL A 285 -26.92 2.50 6.74
C VAL A 285 -26.86 3.70 7.69
N GLY A 286 -27.06 3.49 8.99
CA GLY A 286 -26.93 4.55 9.99
C GLY A 286 -25.55 5.20 10.02
N ILE A 287 -24.49 4.44 9.75
CA ILE A 287 -23.12 4.95 9.65
C ILE A 287 -22.94 5.82 8.40
N LEU A 288 -23.45 5.39 7.23
CA LEU A 288 -23.10 5.98 5.93
C LEU A 288 -24.16 6.93 5.33
N GLN A 289 -25.35 7.02 5.90
CA GLN A 289 -26.48 7.77 5.32
C GLN A 289 -26.29 9.30 5.20
N ASP A 290 -25.41 9.91 6.00
CA ASP A 290 -25.22 11.36 6.10
C ASP A 290 -24.14 11.93 5.16
N ILE A 291 -23.35 11.06 4.54
CA ILE A 291 -22.22 11.45 3.69
C ILE A 291 -22.55 11.25 2.21
N SER A 292 -22.03 12.12 1.34
CA SER A 292 -22.01 11.93 -0.11
C SER A 292 -20.69 11.26 -0.51
N ILE A 293 -20.76 10.14 -1.23
CA ILE A 293 -19.58 9.51 -1.83
C ILE A 293 -19.32 10.15 -3.19
N THR A 294 -20.36 10.35 -4.01
CA THR A 294 -20.21 10.82 -5.40
C THR A 294 -19.76 12.27 -5.52
N ASP A 295 -20.10 13.11 -4.54
CA ASP A 295 -19.70 14.53 -4.54
C ASP A 295 -18.45 14.79 -3.69
N THR A 296 -17.95 13.77 -2.98
CA THR A 296 -16.67 13.89 -2.28
C THR A 296 -15.55 13.92 -3.32
N THR A 297 -14.60 14.83 -3.16
CA THR A 297 -13.48 14.98 -4.09
C THR A 297 -12.71 13.68 -4.26
N VAL A 298 -12.27 13.39 -5.49
CA VAL A 298 -11.45 12.21 -5.85
C VAL A 298 -10.25 12.04 -4.92
N ASP A 299 -9.58 13.13 -4.56
CA ASP A 299 -8.44 13.13 -3.64
C ASP A 299 -8.84 12.61 -2.24
N ASN A 300 -9.94 13.12 -1.66
CA ASN A 300 -10.45 12.65 -0.36
C ASN A 300 -10.89 11.18 -0.38
N ILE A 301 -11.53 10.73 -1.47
CA ILE A 301 -11.89 9.32 -1.68
C ILE A 301 -10.60 8.49 -1.70
N GLY A 302 -9.64 8.86 -2.54
CA GLY A 302 -8.41 8.10 -2.76
C GLY A 302 -7.59 7.95 -1.50
N MET A 303 -7.41 9.04 -0.76
CA MET A 303 -6.68 9.01 0.51
C MET A 303 -7.40 8.19 1.59
N ALA A 304 -8.74 8.31 1.71
CA ALA A 304 -9.50 7.58 2.73
C ALA A 304 -9.49 6.08 2.44
N PHE A 305 -9.68 5.72 1.17
CA PHE A 305 -9.60 4.35 0.71
C PHE A 305 -8.18 3.82 0.80
N GLU A 306 -7.13 4.61 0.50
CA GLU A 306 -5.74 4.19 0.70
C GLU A 306 -5.47 3.78 2.15
N ILE A 307 -5.88 4.59 3.13
CA ILE A 307 -5.64 4.27 4.53
C ILE A 307 -6.42 3.01 4.93
N PHE A 308 -7.67 2.91 4.48
CA PHE A 308 -8.54 1.77 4.75
C PHE A 308 -8.01 0.48 4.11
N PHE A 309 -7.81 0.44 2.79
CA PHE A 309 -7.24 -0.67 2.03
C PHE A 309 -5.86 -1.03 2.57
N GLY A 310 -5.01 -0.05 2.84
CA GLY A 310 -3.74 -0.30 3.51
C GLY A 310 -3.95 -1.03 4.83
N SER A 311 -4.82 -0.56 5.72
CA SER A 311 -4.98 -1.18 7.05
C SER A 311 -5.55 -2.60 7.02
N VAL A 312 -6.57 -2.84 6.19
CA VAL A 312 -7.25 -4.14 6.10
C VAL A 312 -6.37 -5.17 5.40
N PHE A 313 -5.75 -4.78 4.28
CA PHE A 313 -5.02 -5.71 3.43
C PHE A 313 -3.55 -5.91 3.87
N ARG A 314 -2.98 -5.03 4.72
CA ARG A 314 -1.65 -5.23 5.38
C ARG A 314 -1.68 -6.22 6.55
N GLY A 315 -2.86 -6.70 6.98
CA GLY A 315 -3.03 -7.50 8.19
C GLY A 315 -3.45 -8.95 7.92
N GLU A 316 -4.67 -9.14 7.43
CA GLU A 316 -5.40 -10.41 7.65
C GLU A 316 -5.42 -11.37 6.44
N LEU A 317 -5.03 -10.91 5.25
CA LEU A 317 -5.20 -11.66 4.01
C LEU A 317 -3.92 -12.27 3.44
N GLY A 318 -2.74 -11.91 3.94
CA GLY A 318 -1.46 -12.46 3.46
C GLY A 318 -1.21 -12.26 1.95
N GLN A 319 -1.90 -11.33 1.30
CA GLN A 319 -1.81 -11.06 -0.13
C GLN A 319 -0.90 -9.86 -0.43
N TYR A 320 -0.06 -10.00 -1.46
CA TYR A 320 1.05 -9.10 -1.81
C TYR A 320 0.61 -7.83 -2.56
N PHE A 321 -0.04 -6.88 -1.89
CA PHE A 321 -0.37 -5.60 -2.54
C PHE A 321 0.82 -4.65 -2.67
N THR A 322 0.93 -4.00 -3.83
CA THR A 322 1.90 -2.94 -4.08
C THR A 322 1.53 -1.68 -3.30
N MET A 323 2.47 -1.18 -2.50
CA MET A 323 2.28 0.05 -1.76
C MET A 323 2.20 1.26 -2.70
N ARG A 324 1.33 2.23 -2.37
CA ARG A 324 1.04 3.40 -3.21
C ARG A 324 2.27 4.19 -3.65
N PRO A 325 3.28 4.46 -2.81
CA PRO A 325 4.48 5.15 -3.28
C PRO A 325 5.23 4.38 -4.35
N ILE A 326 5.28 3.05 -4.27
CA ILE A 326 5.92 2.24 -5.32
C ILE A 326 5.09 2.35 -6.60
N ALA A 327 3.76 2.20 -6.50
CA ALA A 327 2.87 2.31 -7.66
C ALA A 327 2.96 3.68 -8.35
N ARG A 328 2.91 4.76 -7.56
CA ARG A 328 3.03 6.14 -8.03
C ARG A 328 4.38 6.38 -8.70
N PHE A 329 5.47 5.97 -8.04
CA PHE A 329 6.81 6.08 -8.57
C PHE A 329 6.93 5.39 -9.94
N THR A 330 6.46 4.15 -10.06
CA THR A 330 6.50 3.41 -11.32
C THR A 330 5.70 4.09 -12.42
N VAL A 331 4.47 4.52 -12.13
CA VAL A 331 3.61 5.21 -13.12
C VAL A 331 4.21 6.56 -13.54
N SER A 332 4.88 7.26 -12.63
CA SER A 332 5.52 8.55 -12.91
C SER A 332 6.84 8.44 -13.64
N MET A 333 7.60 7.36 -13.47
CA MET A 333 8.74 7.02 -14.31
C MET A 333 8.31 6.66 -15.74
N LEU A 334 7.10 6.09 -15.91
CA LEU A 334 6.51 5.79 -17.21
C LEU A 334 5.84 7.00 -17.88
N ASP A 335 5.60 8.11 -17.17
CA ASP A 335 5.01 9.35 -17.74
C ASP A 335 3.86 9.11 -18.74
N ILE A 336 2.78 8.48 -18.28
CA ILE A 336 1.64 8.06 -19.09
C ILE A 336 0.77 9.27 -19.48
N ASN A 337 0.34 9.33 -20.73
CA ASN A 337 -0.57 10.35 -21.26
C ASN A 337 -1.96 9.81 -21.61
N HIS A 338 -2.92 10.71 -21.87
CA HIS A 338 -4.33 10.38 -22.08
C HIS A 338 -4.66 9.71 -23.42
N ASN A 339 -3.70 9.58 -24.35
CA ASN A 339 -3.90 8.92 -25.65
C ASN A 339 -3.45 7.45 -25.67
N GLU A 340 -2.69 7.04 -24.66
CA GLU A 340 -2.04 5.73 -24.56
C GLU A 340 -2.97 4.67 -23.97
N TYR A 341 -2.91 3.45 -24.53
CA TYR A 341 -3.54 2.28 -23.95
C TYR A 341 -2.65 1.68 -22.86
N VAL A 342 -3.24 1.45 -21.68
CA VAL A 342 -2.55 0.95 -20.49
C VAL A 342 -3.20 -0.33 -20.00
N ILE A 343 -2.38 -1.32 -19.65
CA ILE A 343 -2.85 -2.55 -19.00
C ILE A 343 -2.01 -2.92 -17.79
N ASP A 344 -2.69 -3.41 -16.75
CA ASP A 344 -2.08 -4.21 -15.68
C ASP A 344 -2.53 -5.67 -15.78
N PRO A 345 -1.65 -6.61 -16.18
CA PRO A 345 -2.02 -8.00 -16.42
C PRO A 345 -2.19 -8.81 -15.12
N THR A 346 -1.91 -8.21 -13.95
CA THR A 346 -2.06 -8.84 -12.64
C THR A 346 -2.52 -7.77 -11.63
N CYS A 347 -3.68 -7.16 -11.90
CA CYS A 347 -4.03 -5.86 -11.34
C CYS A 347 -4.38 -5.84 -9.85
N GLY A 348 -4.65 -7.00 -9.24
CA GLY A 348 -5.02 -7.10 -7.83
C GLY A 348 -6.21 -6.19 -7.51
N SER A 349 -6.06 -5.31 -6.52
CA SER A 349 -7.07 -4.32 -6.12
C SER A 349 -7.06 -3.02 -6.95
N GLY A 350 -6.31 -2.96 -8.05
CA GLY A 350 -6.24 -1.80 -8.95
C GLY A 350 -5.27 -0.71 -8.48
N GLY A 351 -4.20 -1.09 -7.76
CA GLY A 351 -3.19 -0.17 -7.24
C GLY A 351 -2.58 0.70 -8.34
N PHE A 352 -1.93 0.07 -9.31
CA PHE A 352 -1.32 0.79 -10.44
C PHE A 352 -2.35 1.50 -11.30
N LEU A 353 -3.45 0.84 -11.66
CA LEU A 353 -4.49 1.42 -12.51
C LEU A 353 -5.09 2.71 -11.92
N LEU A 354 -5.25 2.77 -10.59
CA LEU A 354 -5.68 4.01 -9.95
C LEU A 354 -4.61 5.11 -10.05
N GLU A 355 -3.31 4.81 -9.87
CA GLU A 355 -2.26 5.82 -10.04
C GLU A 355 -2.16 6.30 -11.50
N VAL A 356 -2.41 5.41 -12.47
CA VAL A 356 -2.52 5.79 -13.90
C VAL A 356 -3.62 6.83 -14.10
N LEU A 357 -4.82 6.58 -13.57
CA LEU A 357 -5.94 7.52 -13.66
C LEU A 357 -5.60 8.85 -12.98
N LEU A 358 -5.08 8.82 -11.76
CA LEU A 358 -4.74 10.02 -11.00
C LEU A 358 -3.66 10.86 -11.70
N GLN A 359 -2.60 10.23 -12.22
CA GLN A 359 -1.56 10.96 -12.96
C GLN A 359 -2.13 11.63 -14.21
N VAL A 360 -2.85 10.87 -15.04
CA VAL A 360 -3.41 11.39 -16.30
C VAL A 360 -4.43 12.49 -16.03
N TRP A 361 -5.29 12.35 -15.02
CA TRP A 361 -6.26 13.40 -14.68
C TRP A 361 -5.60 14.68 -14.18
N ASN A 362 -4.57 14.58 -13.34
CA ASN A 362 -3.80 15.74 -12.90
C ASN A 362 -3.12 16.43 -14.10
N ASN A 363 -2.54 15.66 -15.03
CA ASN A 363 -1.91 16.20 -16.23
C ASN A 363 -2.94 16.91 -17.13
N ILE A 364 -4.12 16.30 -17.35
CA ILE A 364 -5.21 16.91 -18.13
C ILE A 364 -5.71 18.21 -17.47
N GLU A 365 -5.85 18.25 -16.14
CA GLU A 365 -6.27 19.47 -15.43
C GLU A 365 -5.32 20.64 -15.65
N VAL A 366 -4.01 20.36 -15.70
CA VAL A 366 -2.98 21.36 -15.96
C VAL A 366 -2.94 21.74 -17.45
N GLU A 367 -2.90 20.76 -18.35
CA GLU A 367 -2.75 20.96 -19.80
C GLU A 367 -3.99 21.64 -20.43
N PHE A 368 -5.18 21.30 -19.95
CA PHE A 368 -6.47 21.79 -20.48
C PHE A 368 -7.20 22.71 -19.50
N ALA A 369 -6.47 23.35 -18.58
CA ALA A 369 -7.03 24.27 -17.59
C ALA A 369 -7.99 25.29 -18.23
N GLY A 370 -9.20 25.42 -17.69
CA GLY A 370 -10.22 26.36 -18.16
C GLY A 370 -11.09 25.89 -19.33
N ARG A 371 -10.91 24.65 -19.84
CA ARG A 371 -11.80 24.07 -20.88
C ARG A 371 -13.01 23.36 -20.28
N SER A 372 -14.15 23.41 -20.97
CA SER A 372 -15.38 22.75 -20.52
C SER A 372 -15.37 21.22 -20.67
N GLU A 373 -14.62 20.66 -21.64
CA GLU A 373 -14.61 19.20 -21.88
C GLU A 373 -13.64 18.39 -21.00
N LEU A 374 -13.00 19.00 -20.00
CA LEU A 374 -12.06 18.33 -19.08
C LEU A 374 -12.59 16.98 -18.57
N ASN A 375 -13.82 16.96 -18.06
CA ASN A 375 -14.44 15.74 -17.53
C ASN A 375 -14.65 14.66 -18.60
N ARG A 376 -14.96 15.06 -19.83
CA ARG A 376 -15.15 14.10 -20.93
C ARG A 376 -13.86 13.41 -21.29
N ILE A 377 -12.74 14.14 -21.40
CA ILE A 377 -11.43 13.54 -21.72
C ILE A 377 -11.02 12.55 -20.62
N LYS A 378 -11.21 12.93 -19.35
CA LYS A 378 -10.95 12.06 -18.20
C LYS A 378 -11.76 10.77 -18.24
N THR A 379 -13.06 10.87 -18.52
CA THR A 379 -13.96 9.71 -18.62
C THR A 379 -13.65 8.85 -19.85
N ASP A 380 -13.38 9.45 -21.00
CA ASP A 380 -13.03 8.72 -22.23
C ASP A 380 -11.73 7.91 -22.05
N PHE A 381 -10.71 8.51 -21.43
CA PHE A 381 -9.47 7.79 -21.09
C PHE A 381 -9.76 6.58 -20.17
N ALA A 382 -10.46 6.81 -19.06
CA ALA A 382 -10.70 5.78 -18.06
C ALA A 382 -11.56 4.61 -18.63
N LEU A 383 -12.56 4.90 -19.46
CA LEU A 383 -13.45 3.89 -20.05
C LEU A 383 -12.86 3.16 -21.26
N GLN A 384 -11.98 3.80 -22.02
CA GLN A 384 -11.52 3.27 -23.31
C GLN A 384 -10.05 2.84 -23.34
N LYS A 385 -9.22 3.31 -22.40
CA LYS A 385 -7.76 3.17 -22.46
C LYS A 385 -7.13 2.43 -21.29
N VAL A 386 -7.85 2.26 -20.18
CA VAL A 386 -7.35 1.58 -18.98
C VAL A 386 -7.91 0.16 -18.90
N TYR A 387 -7.03 -0.84 -18.77
CA TYR A 387 -7.36 -2.27 -18.78
C TYR A 387 -6.70 -3.01 -17.61
N GLY A 388 -7.31 -4.10 -17.15
CA GLY A 388 -6.76 -4.92 -16.08
C GLY A 388 -7.18 -6.37 -16.18
N ILE A 389 -6.31 -7.28 -15.73
CA ILE A 389 -6.61 -8.71 -15.63
C ILE A 389 -6.27 -9.16 -14.20
N GLU A 390 -7.19 -9.87 -13.56
CA GLU A 390 -7.00 -10.44 -12.25
C GLU A 390 -7.59 -11.86 -12.19
N ILE A 391 -6.77 -12.82 -11.77
CA ILE A 391 -7.19 -14.23 -11.72
C ILE A 391 -8.20 -14.47 -10.60
N HIS A 392 -8.10 -13.76 -9.48
CA HIS A 392 -9.00 -13.93 -8.34
C HIS A 392 -10.23 -13.03 -8.46
N GLU A 393 -11.41 -13.65 -8.62
CA GLU A 393 -12.67 -12.93 -8.88
C GLU A 393 -12.98 -11.83 -7.84
N ILE A 394 -12.84 -12.12 -6.54
CA ILE A 394 -13.07 -11.12 -5.47
C ILE A 394 -12.12 -9.91 -5.63
N LEU A 395 -10.83 -10.11 -5.90
CA LEU A 395 -9.88 -9.01 -6.10
C LEU A 395 -10.22 -8.20 -7.34
N ALA A 396 -10.64 -8.85 -8.42
CA ALA A 396 -11.12 -8.17 -9.62
C ALA A 396 -12.33 -7.28 -9.30
N ARG A 397 -13.28 -7.73 -8.45
CA ARG A 397 -14.40 -6.91 -7.98
C ARG A 397 -13.93 -5.72 -7.14
N ILE A 398 -12.94 -5.93 -6.27
CA ILE A 398 -12.33 -4.85 -5.48
C ILE A 398 -11.70 -3.81 -6.40
N CYS A 399 -10.94 -4.22 -7.41
CA CYS A 399 -10.40 -3.32 -8.43
C CYS A 399 -11.49 -2.53 -9.13
N LYS A 400 -12.55 -3.21 -9.60
CA LYS A 400 -13.69 -2.55 -10.27
C LYS A 400 -14.33 -1.49 -9.39
N ILE A 401 -14.58 -1.79 -8.12
CA ILE A 401 -15.20 -0.84 -7.19
C ILE A 401 -14.26 0.30 -6.87
N ASN A 402 -12.98 0.03 -6.67
CA ASN A 402 -11.96 1.05 -6.47
C ASN A 402 -11.95 2.04 -7.65
N LEU A 403 -11.91 1.55 -8.89
CA LEU A 403 -11.95 2.42 -10.08
C LEU A 403 -13.31 3.14 -10.25
N LEU A 404 -14.43 2.48 -9.93
CA LEU A 404 -15.77 3.07 -10.00
C LEU A 404 -15.94 4.27 -9.06
N LEU A 405 -15.44 4.14 -7.83
CA LEU A 405 -15.47 5.20 -6.81
C LEU A 405 -14.67 6.44 -7.24
N HIS A 406 -13.75 6.28 -8.19
CA HIS A 406 -12.89 7.33 -8.70
C HIS A 406 -13.37 7.97 -10.02
N HIS A 407 -14.61 7.74 -10.46
CA HIS A 407 -15.18 8.23 -11.73
C HIS A 407 -14.89 7.40 -12.99
N ASP A 408 -14.87 6.07 -12.79
CA ASP A 408 -15.13 5.00 -13.77
C ASP A 408 -13.98 4.64 -14.76
N GLY A 409 -13.33 3.52 -14.46
CA GLY A 409 -12.49 2.74 -15.40
C GLY A 409 -12.67 1.23 -15.23
N HIS A 410 -13.76 0.79 -14.60
CA HIS A 410 -13.94 -0.61 -14.20
C HIS A 410 -14.41 -1.52 -15.35
N THR A 411 -14.88 -0.92 -16.44
CA THR A 411 -15.51 -1.63 -17.57
C THR A 411 -14.59 -2.67 -18.21
N ASN A 412 -13.28 -2.39 -18.25
CA ASN A 412 -12.27 -3.18 -18.95
C ASN A 412 -11.45 -4.09 -18.02
N ILE A 413 -11.93 -4.35 -16.81
CA ILE A 413 -11.31 -5.30 -15.88
C ILE A 413 -11.86 -6.71 -16.12
N GLU A 414 -10.98 -7.63 -16.52
CA GLU A 414 -11.23 -9.06 -16.60
C GLU A 414 -10.93 -9.70 -15.23
N GLY A 415 -11.88 -10.49 -14.73
CA GLY A 415 -11.73 -11.28 -13.51
C GLY A 415 -11.84 -12.77 -13.81
N ASP A 416 -11.43 -13.62 -12.85
CA ASP A 416 -11.60 -15.08 -12.93
C ASP A 416 -10.86 -15.72 -14.11
N ARG A 417 -9.72 -15.11 -14.49
CA ARG A 417 -8.93 -15.58 -15.62
C ARG A 417 -7.47 -15.15 -15.50
N SER A 418 -6.55 -16.07 -15.79
CA SER A 418 -5.14 -15.75 -15.92
C SER A 418 -4.86 -14.90 -17.17
N CYS A 419 -3.93 -13.96 -17.05
CA CYS A 419 -3.41 -13.16 -18.16
C CYS A 419 -2.64 -13.98 -19.22
N LEU A 420 -2.28 -15.23 -18.90
CA LEU A 420 -1.65 -16.16 -19.83
C LEU A 420 -2.68 -16.88 -20.72
N SER A 421 -3.97 -16.70 -20.48
CA SER A 421 -5.03 -17.27 -21.30
C SER A 421 -4.98 -16.75 -22.74
N LEU A 422 -5.34 -17.62 -23.70
CA LEU A 422 -5.41 -17.25 -25.12
C LEU A 422 -6.63 -16.37 -25.48
N SER A 423 -7.66 -16.38 -24.64
CA SER A 423 -8.89 -15.61 -24.86
C SER A 423 -9.46 -15.07 -23.56
N PHE A 424 -10.03 -13.87 -23.64
CA PHE A 424 -10.67 -13.15 -22.53
C PHE A 424 -12.18 -13.05 -22.77
N THR A 425 -13.01 -12.88 -21.74
CA THR A 425 -14.46 -12.75 -21.95
C THR A 425 -14.86 -11.37 -22.44
N LYS A 426 -14.10 -10.34 -22.06
CA LYS A 426 -14.39 -8.95 -22.41
C LYS A 426 -14.05 -8.66 -23.89
N PRO A 427 -15.03 -8.28 -24.74
CA PRO A 427 -14.80 -8.05 -26.17
C PRO A 427 -13.72 -7.00 -26.46
N ARG A 428 -13.67 -5.92 -25.66
CA ARG A 428 -12.67 -4.85 -25.82
C ARG A 428 -11.25 -5.35 -25.55
N LEU A 429 -11.07 -6.24 -24.57
CA LEU A 429 -9.78 -6.82 -24.26
C LEU A 429 -9.32 -7.80 -25.34
N GLN A 430 -10.26 -8.51 -26.00
CA GLN A 430 -9.94 -9.32 -27.18
C GLN A 430 -9.50 -8.45 -28.37
N GLN A 431 -10.18 -7.33 -28.64
CA GLN A 431 -9.91 -6.45 -29.79
C GLN A 431 -8.55 -5.75 -29.72
N ILE A 432 -8.13 -5.34 -28.52
CA ILE A 432 -6.85 -4.66 -28.27
C ILE A 432 -5.76 -5.64 -27.80
N SER A 433 -6.05 -6.95 -27.78
CA SER A 433 -5.08 -7.93 -27.29
C SER A 433 -3.73 -7.81 -28.03
N ASN A 434 -2.69 -7.49 -27.26
CA ASN A 434 -1.33 -7.21 -27.72
C ASN A 434 -1.06 -5.85 -28.41
N ASN A 435 -1.90 -4.84 -28.13
CA ASN A 435 -1.75 -3.49 -28.66
C ASN A 435 -1.77 -2.42 -27.55
N PHE A 436 -0.96 -2.60 -26.50
CA PHE A 436 -0.83 -1.61 -25.41
C PHE A 436 0.41 -0.75 -25.55
N ASP A 437 0.29 0.55 -25.32
CA ASP A 437 1.43 1.48 -25.28
C ASP A 437 2.22 1.33 -23.98
N VAL A 438 1.52 1.05 -22.88
CA VAL A 438 2.10 0.92 -21.55
C VAL A 438 1.60 -0.33 -20.83
N VAL A 439 2.51 -1.11 -20.25
CA VAL A 439 2.15 -2.18 -19.30
C VAL A 439 2.76 -1.88 -17.94
N VAL A 440 1.96 -1.92 -16.88
CA VAL A 440 2.44 -1.72 -15.51
C VAL A 440 1.97 -2.86 -14.63
N GLY A 441 2.76 -3.30 -13.66
CA GLY A 441 2.28 -4.38 -12.80
C GLY A 441 3.26 -4.88 -11.74
N ASN A 442 2.73 -5.76 -10.90
CA ASN A 442 3.45 -6.53 -9.91
C ASN A 442 2.96 -7.99 -9.99
N PRO A 443 3.59 -8.85 -10.81
CA PRO A 443 3.17 -10.23 -10.97
C PRO A 443 3.38 -11.03 -9.68
N PRO A 444 2.64 -12.14 -9.48
CA PRO A 444 2.86 -13.00 -8.32
C PRO A 444 4.26 -13.62 -8.34
N PHE A 445 4.92 -13.65 -7.17
CA PHE A 445 6.28 -14.17 -6.99
C PHE A 445 6.30 -15.48 -6.23
N GLY A 446 7.27 -16.33 -6.54
CA GLY A 446 7.58 -17.53 -5.74
C GLY A 446 6.68 -18.73 -6.03
N ASP A 447 5.63 -18.53 -6.84
CA ASP A 447 4.87 -19.59 -7.48
C ASP A 447 5.53 -20.02 -8.78
N SER A 448 5.05 -21.15 -9.29
CA SER A 448 5.62 -21.79 -10.47
C SER A 448 4.52 -22.42 -11.28
N ILE A 449 4.53 -22.14 -12.58
CA ILE A 449 3.55 -22.59 -13.55
C ILE A 449 4.07 -23.90 -14.14
N LYS A 450 3.21 -24.93 -14.13
CA LYS A 450 3.47 -26.21 -14.78
C LYS A 450 2.82 -26.22 -16.16
N ASP A 451 3.45 -26.89 -17.12
CA ASP A 451 2.79 -27.10 -18.41
C ASP A 451 1.52 -27.96 -18.21
N GLY A 452 0.42 -27.55 -18.84
CA GLY A 452 -0.91 -28.16 -18.64
C GLY A 452 -1.68 -27.70 -17.40
N ASP A 453 -1.18 -26.71 -16.65
CA ASP A 453 -1.93 -26.08 -15.56
C ASP A 453 -3.09 -25.22 -16.12
N GLU A 454 -4.30 -25.78 -16.16
CA GLU A 454 -5.47 -25.11 -16.76
C GLU A 454 -5.90 -23.84 -15.98
N ASP A 455 -5.65 -23.77 -14.67
CA ASP A 455 -6.00 -22.59 -13.86
C ASP A 455 -5.09 -21.40 -14.22
N GLN A 456 -3.79 -21.66 -14.42
CA GLN A 456 -2.79 -20.63 -14.72
C GLN A 456 -2.60 -20.36 -16.21
N LEU A 457 -2.72 -21.36 -17.08
CA LEU A 457 -2.51 -21.23 -18.53
C LEU A 457 -3.82 -21.19 -19.33
N GLY A 458 -4.94 -21.60 -18.74
CA GLY A 458 -6.16 -21.86 -19.49
C GLY A 458 -5.90 -22.92 -20.57
N LYS A 459 -6.21 -22.58 -21.82
CA LYS A 459 -5.91 -23.43 -23.00
C LYS A 459 -4.53 -23.19 -23.62
N ASN A 460 -3.67 -22.41 -22.95
CA ASN A 460 -2.33 -22.11 -23.43
C ASN A 460 -1.33 -23.21 -23.01
N SER A 461 -0.10 -23.18 -23.52
CA SER A 461 0.99 -24.09 -23.13
C SER A 461 2.29 -23.29 -22.96
N LEU A 462 3.19 -23.77 -22.09
CA LEU A 462 4.51 -23.19 -21.93
C LEU A 462 5.31 -23.19 -23.25
N ASN A 463 5.01 -24.12 -24.16
CA ASN A 463 5.67 -24.19 -25.47
C ASN A 463 5.34 -23.02 -26.41
N ASN A 464 4.31 -22.23 -26.10
CA ASN A 464 3.97 -21.02 -26.85
C ASN A 464 4.81 -19.80 -26.43
N PHE A 465 5.63 -19.93 -25.38
CA PHE A 465 6.51 -18.89 -24.86
C PHE A 465 7.98 -19.25 -25.13
N VAL A 466 8.80 -18.28 -25.50
CA VAL A 466 10.24 -18.45 -25.74
C VAL A 466 10.94 -18.96 -24.48
N LEU A 467 10.63 -18.37 -23.32
CA LEU A 467 11.26 -18.74 -22.04
C LEU A 467 10.69 -20.04 -21.45
N GLY A 468 9.48 -20.42 -21.84
CA GLY A 468 8.78 -21.63 -21.40
C GLY A 468 9.02 -22.86 -22.29
N LYS A 469 9.49 -22.67 -23.53
CA LYS A 469 9.64 -23.74 -24.51
C LYS A 469 10.54 -24.87 -24.02
N GLY A 470 10.02 -26.10 -24.08
CA GLY A 470 10.75 -27.30 -23.65
C GLY A 470 10.86 -27.48 -22.13
N LYS A 471 10.24 -26.61 -21.32
CA LYS A 471 10.22 -26.73 -19.86
C LYS A 471 8.90 -27.33 -19.39
N THR A 472 8.97 -28.17 -18.36
CA THR A 472 7.78 -28.72 -17.68
C THR A 472 7.25 -27.78 -16.59
N LYS A 473 8.09 -26.86 -16.12
CA LYS A 473 7.81 -25.95 -15.01
C LYS A 473 8.69 -24.70 -15.11
N ILE A 474 8.14 -23.54 -14.78
CA ILE A 474 8.87 -22.26 -14.74
C ILE A 474 8.23 -21.30 -13.72
N GLU A 475 9.03 -20.39 -13.18
CA GLU A 475 8.59 -19.32 -12.28
C GLU A 475 7.52 -18.43 -12.96
N SER A 476 6.44 -18.11 -12.23
CA SER A 476 5.30 -17.37 -12.79
C SER A 476 5.68 -15.98 -13.30
N GLU A 477 6.52 -15.26 -12.54
CA GLU A 477 6.95 -13.91 -12.88
C GLU A 477 7.71 -13.83 -14.20
N ILE A 478 8.40 -14.91 -14.61
CA ILE A 478 9.18 -14.95 -15.85
C ILE A 478 8.27 -15.02 -17.08
N ILE A 479 7.28 -15.91 -17.05
CA ILE A 479 6.34 -16.06 -18.17
C ILE A 479 5.38 -14.88 -18.25
N ILE A 480 4.96 -14.32 -17.11
CA ILE A 480 4.13 -13.12 -17.09
C ILE A 480 4.90 -11.91 -17.62
N LEU A 481 6.21 -11.78 -17.33
CA LEU A 481 7.05 -10.74 -17.93
C LEU A 481 7.14 -10.90 -19.46
N GLU A 482 7.36 -12.11 -19.97
CA GLU A 482 7.34 -12.36 -21.42
C GLU A 482 5.97 -12.00 -22.02
N LYS A 483 4.87 -12.41 -21.39
CA LYS A 483 3.51 -12.08 -21.83
C LYS A 483 3.28 -10.55 -21.85
N ALA A 484 3.73 -9.84 -20.82
CA ALA A 484 3.65 -8.38 -20.74
C ALA A 484 4.40 -7.68 -21.87
N ILE A 485 5.62 -8.13 -22.19
CA ILE A 485 6.38 -7.59 -23.34
C ILE A 485 5.68 -7.90 -24.66
N ASN A 486 5.11 -9.09 -24.80
CA ASN A 486 4.33 -9.46 -25.98
C ASN A 486 3.04 -8.63 -26.11
N MET A 487 2.49 -8.13 -25.00
CA MET A 487 1.31 -7.26 -25.01
C MET A 487 1.59 -5.83 -25.50
N LEU A 488 2.85 -5.40 -25.51
CA LEU A 488 3.24 -4.06 -25.93
C LEU A 488 3.22 -3.92 -27.47
N VAL A 489 2.79 -2.74 -27.93
CA VAL A 489 3.09 -2.26 -29.30
C VAL A 489 4.60 -2.05 -29.48
N PRO A 490 5.13 -2.09 -30.71
CA PRO A 490 6.51 -1.67 -30.98
C PRO A 490 6.77 -0.25 -30.43
N GLY A 491 7.85 -0.06 -29.67
CA GLY A 491 8.15 1.19 -28.98
C GLY A 491 7.42 1.42 -27.65
N GLY A 492 6.45 0.57 -27.29
CA GLY A 492 5.73 0.62 -26.02
C GLY A 492 6.64 0.32 -24.82
N ARG A 493 6.22 0.74 -23.62
CA ARG A 493 7.04 0.71 -22.40
C ARG A 493 6.37 -0.05 -21.25
N LEU A 494 7.16 -0.69 -20.40
CA LEU A 494 6.67 -1.37 -19.21
C LEU A 494 7.41 -0.95 -17.94
N GLY A 495 6.68 -0.98 -16.83
CA GLY A 495 7.21 -0.85 -15.48
C GLY A 495 6.74 -2.03 -14.62
N PHE A 496 7.63 -2.95 -14.29
CA PHE A 496 7.31 -4.19 -13.59
C PHE A 496 8.11 -4.35 -12.30
N VAL A 497 7.42 -4.68 -11.20
CA VAL A 497 8.09 -5.11 -9.97
C VAL A 497 8.51 -6.57 -10.15
N LEU A 498 9.78 -6.88 -9.93
CA LEU A 498 10.34 -8.23 -10.08
C LEU A 498 11.20 -8.60 -8.87
N PRO A 499 11.30 -9.89 -8.51
CA PRO A 499 12.27 -10.32 -7.50
C PRO A 499 13.69 -10.19 -8.07
N ASP A 500 14.63 -9.76 -7.22
CA ASP A 500 16.03 -9.55 -7.61
C ASP A 500 16.68 -10.79 -8.25
N GLY A 501 16.17 -11.99 -7.92
CA GLY A 501 16.64 -13.26 -8.49
C GLY A 501 16.52 -13.32 -10.02
N VAL A 502 15.49 -12.71 -10.62
CA VAL A 502 15.37 -12.63 -12.09
C VAL A 502 16.53 -11.82 -12.70
N LEU A 503 17.01 -10.82 -11.96
CA LEU A 503 18.05 -9.89 -12.41
C LEU A 503 19.48 -10.37 -12.08
N ASN A 504 19.66 -11.24 -11.07
CA ASN A 504 20.99 -11.58 -10.56
C ASN A 504 21.32 -13.07 -10.39
N ASN A 505 20.35 -13.99 -10.41
CA ASN A 505 20.67 -15.42 -10.28
C ASN A 505 21.54 -15.89 -11.44
N GLN A 506 22.57 -16.67 -11.11
CA GLN A 506 23.56 -17.19 -12.05
C GLN A 506 23.23 -18.60 -12.51
N GLY A 507 23.90 -19.07 -13.58
CA GLY A 507 23.72 -20.41 -14.16
C GLY A 507 22.91 -20.40 -15.46
N LYS A 508 22.81 -21.56 -16.13
CA LYS A 508 21.98 -21.78 -17.32
C LYS A 508 20.51 -22.02 -16.94
N ASP A 509 19.98 -21.17 -16.07
CA ASP A 509 18.63 -21.27 -15.52
C ASP A 509 17.71 -20.23 -16.16
N SER A 510 16.41 -20.28 -15.85
CA SER A 510 15.40 -19.37 -16.41
C SER A 510 15.77 -17.89 -16.32
N ALA A 511 16.47 -17.46 -15.25
CA ALA A 511 16.84 -16.07 -15.04
C ALA A 511 17.81 -15.50 -16.09
N THR A 512 18.87 -16.24 -16.48
CA THR A 512 19.82 -15.78 -17.51
C THR A 512 19.14 -15.71 -18.88
N ALA A 513 18.32 -16.72 -19.21
CA ALA A 513 17.52 -16.71 -20.44
C ALA A 513 16.54 -15.52 -20.48
N THR A 514 15.96 -15.11 -19.34
CA THR A 514 15.13 -13.90 -19.26
C THR A 514 15.92 -12.64 -19.61
N ARG A 515 17.17 -12.51 -19.12
CA ARG A 515 18.02 -11.33 -19.41
C ARG A 515 18.42 -11.27 -20.88
N GLU A 516 18.75 -12.40 -21.48
CA GLU A 516 18.95 -12.52 -22.94
C GLU A 516 17.69 -12.16 -23.72
N TYR A 517 16.52 -12.64 -23.28
CA TYR A 517 15.24 -12.31 -23.91
C TYR A 517 14.96 -10.80 -23.85
N LEU A 518 15.22 -10.14 -22.72
CA LEU A 518 15.03 -8.70 -22.58
C LEU A 518 15.87 -7.94 -23.63
N VAL A 519 17.19 -8.12 -23.64
CA VAL A 519 18.07 -7.34 -24.54
C VAL A 519 17.85 -7.62 -26.03
N ARG A 520 17.31 -8.79 -26.38
CA ARG A 520 16.97 -9.16 -27.76
C ARG A 520 15.63 -8.63 -28.26
N ASN A 521 14.77 -8.13 -27.36
CA ASN A 521 13.42 -7.69 -27.69
C ASN A 521 13.16 -6.21 -27.31
N GLY A 522 14.13 -5.52 -26.73
CA GLY A 522 13.98 -4.12 -26.37
C GLY A 522 15.14 -3.52 -25.59
N LYS A 523 14.91 -2.32 -25.09
CA LYS A 523 15.83 -1.51 -24.31
C LYS A 523 15.48 -1.56 -22.84
N ILE A 524 16.45 -1.87 -21.99
CA ILE A 524 16.31 -1.71 -20.55
C ILE A 524 16.51 -0.22 -20.24
N LEU A 525 15.45 0.48 -19.84
CA LEU A 525 15.52 1.92 -19.57
C LEU A 525 16.13 2.19 -18.19
N ALA A 526 15.64 1.45 -17.18
CA ALA A 526 16.09 1.60 -15.81
C ALA A 526 15.85 0.34 -14.97
N VAL A 527 16.68 0.16 -13.94
CA VAL A 527 16.40 -0.79 -12.85
C VAL A 527 16.58 -0.06 -11.52
N VAL A 528 15.51 -0.04 -10.72
CA VAL A 528 15.50 0.63 -9.40
C VAL A 528 15.29 -0.40 -8.31
N SER A 529 16.32 -0.64 -7.50
CA SER A 529 16.25 -1.61 -6.40
C SER A 529 15.48 -1.03 -5.21
N LEU A 530 14.55 -1.82 -4.69
CA LEU A 530 13.74 -1.49 -3.53
C LEU A 530 14.37 -2.08 -2.26
N PRO A 531 14.12 -1.49 -1.07
CA PRO A 531 14.66 -2.02 0.17
C PRO A 531 14.02 -3.37 0.51
N ASP A 532 14.76 -4.24 1.22
CA ASP A 532 14.32 -5.61 1.56
C ASP A 532 12.99 -5.66 2.33
N TYR A 533 12.54 -4.55 2.92
CA TYR A 533 11.27 -4.47 3.66
C TYR A 533 10.08 -4.01 2.82
N ALA A 534 10.27 -3.64 1.55
CA ALA A 534 9.24 -3.08 0.68
C ALA A 534 7.97 -3.96 0.62
N PHE A 535 8.14 -5.28 0.67
CA PHE A 535 7.04 -6.27 0.63
C PHE A 535 7.05 -7.25 1.83
N ARG A 536 7.89 -7.03 2.86
CA ARG A 536 8.00 -7.93 4.04
C ARG A 536 6.69 -8.09 4.80
N ARG A 537 5.96 -6.99 5.02
CA ARG A 537 4.70 -7.01 5.76
C ARG A 537 3.59 -7.72 5.00
N SER A 538 3.68 -7.76 3.68
CA SER A 538 2.76 -8.54 2.85
C SER A 538 3.10 -10.04 2.85
N GLY A 539 4.12 -10.48 3.60
CA GLY A 539 4.55 -11.87 3.73
C GLY A 539 5.76 -12.25 2.85
N ALA A 540 6.17 -11.37 1.92
CA ALA A 540 7.21 -11.68 0.95
C ALA A 540 8.59 -11.38 1.55
N GLN A 541 9.46 -12.38 1.61
CA GLN A 541 10.83 -12.21 2.10
C GLN A 541 11.82 -11.78 1.00
N ASN A 542 11.33 -11.55 -0.22
CA ASN A 542 12.15 -11.36 -1.40
C ASN A 542 12.52 -9.89 -1.56
N LYS A 543 13.80 -9.60 -1.78
CA LYS A 543 14.24 -8.30 -2.27
C LYS A 543 13.72 -8.15 -3.70
N THR A 544 13.22 -6.97 -4.02
CA THR A 544 12.58 -6.67 -5.30
C THR A 544 13.18 -5.43 -5.93
N SER A 545 13.04 -5.32 -7.24
CA SER A 545 13.43 -4.16 -8.02
C SER A 545 12.32 -3.83 -9.02
N VAL A 546 12.22 -2.57 -9.43
CA VAL A 546 11.35 -2.15 -10.53
C VAL A 546 12.17 -2.11 -11.81
N LEU A 547 11.79 -2.93 -12.78
CA LEU A 547 12.33 -2.94 -14.14
C LEU A 547 11.51 -2.00 -15.03
N PHE A 548 12.19 -1.06 -15.68
CA PHE A 548 11.63 -0.23 -16.75
C PHE A 548 12.23 -0.68 -18.08
N PHE A 549 11.38 -1.00 -19.03
CA PHE A 549 11.79 -1.57 -20.31
C PHE A 549 10.96 -0.99 -21.45
N GLN A 550 11.56 -0.83 -22.63
CA GLN A 550 10.89 -0.41 -23.84
C GLN A 550 11.05 -1.48 -24.91
N LYS A 551 9.95 -1.97 -25.48
CA LYS A 551 9.98 -2.90 -26.60
C LYS A 551 10.60 -2.20 -27.82
N PHE A 552 11.45 -2.91 -28.56
CA PHE A 552 11.98 -2.35 -29.80
C PHE A 552 10.85 -1.90 -30.74
N THR A 553 11.09 -0.78 -31.42
CA THR A 553 10.34 -0.45 -32.63
C THR A 553 10.62 -1.51 -33.71
N ASN A 554 9.80 -1.55 -34.77
CA ASN A 554 10.00 -2.51 -35.85
C ASN A 554 11.40 -2.35 -36.50
N ASP A 555 11.84 -1.12 -36.70
CA ASP A 555 13.13 -0.80 -37.31
C ASP A 555 14.29 -1.22 -36.41
N GLU A 556 14.23 -0.90 -35.10
CA GLU A 556 15.24 -1.32 -34.13
C GLU A 556 15.31 -2.85 -34.00
N LYS A 557 14.17 -3.53 -34.05
CA LYS A 557 14.13 -4.99 -34.00
C LYS A 557 14.78 -5.61 -35.22
N GLN A 558 14.46 -5.10 -36.41
CA GLN A 558 15.06 -5.55 -37.65
C GLN A 558 16.58 -5.30 -37.68
N GLN A 559 17.02 -4.13 -37.22
CA GLN A 559 18.44 -3.80 -37.13
C GLN A 559 19.17 -4.74 -36.17
N PHE A 560 18.64 -4.92 -34.96
CA PHE A 560 19.24 -5.82 -33.97
C PHE A 560 19.31 -7.27 -34.48
N ASP A 561 18.25 -7.78 -35.10
CA ASP A 561 18.23 -9.15 -35.63
C ASP A 561 19.24 -9.33 -36.78
N SER A 562 19.37 -8.33 -37.67
CA SER A 562 20.38 -8.35 -38.73
C SER A 562 21.80 -8.38 -38.14
N ASP A 563 22.11 -7.49 -37.19
CA ASP A 563 23.42 -7.42 -36.56
C ASP A 563 23.74 -8.73 -35.81
N TYR A 564 22.75 -9.28 -35.12
CA TYR A 564 22.88 -10.55 -34.40
C TYR A 564 23.12 -11.73 -35.37
N GLU A 565 22.34 -11.84 -36.45
CA GLU A 565 22.48 -12.92 -37.45
C GLU A 565 23.82 -12.85 -38.19
N ASP A 566 24.29 -11.64 -38.51
CA ASP A 566 25.62 -11.41 -39.11
C ASP A 566 26.73 -11.84 -38.14
N CYS A 567 26.61 -11.51 -36.85
CA CYS A 567 27.56 -11.93 -35.82
C CYS A 567 27.57 -13.45 -35.62
N VAL A 568 26.40 -14.10 -35.61
CA VAL A 568 26.30 -15.57 -35.54
C VAL A 568 26.95 -16.22 -36.76
N SER A 569 26.66 -15.72 -37.96
CA SER A 569 27.21 -16.24 -39.23
C SER A 569 28.72 -16.01 -39.34
N GLY A 570 29.21 -14.90 -38.78
CA GLY A 570 30.64 -14.59 -38.67
C GLY A 570 31.39 -15.34 -37.57
N GLY A 571 30.70 -16.15 -36.75
CA GLY A 571 31.32 -16.94 -35.69
C GLY A 571 31.72 -16.13 -34.45
N ALA A 572 31.01 -15.04 -34.14
CA ALA A 572 31.26 -14.23 -32.93
C ALA A 572 31.08 -15.08 -31.65
N LYS A 573 31.95 -14.83 -30.66
CA LYS A 573 31.93 -15.57 -29.38
C LYS A 573 30.69 -15.25 -28.53
N ASP A 574 30.27 -13.99 -28.54
CA ASP A 574 29.03 -13.51 -27.93
C ASP A 574 28.31 -12.60 -28.94
N PRO A 575 27.46 -13.16 -29.81
CA PRO A 575 26.74 -12.38 -30.81
C PRO A 575 25.79 -11.33 -30.22
N ILE A 576 25.31 -11.52 -28.99
CA ILE A 576 24.46 -10.54 -28.32
C ILE A 576 25.29 -9.31 -27.95
N TYR A 577 26.47 -9.50 -27.37
CA TYR A 577 27.38 -8.40 -27.03
C TYR A 577 27.74 -7.54 -28.25
N GLU A 578 28.10 -8.17 -29.37
CA GLU A 578 28.46 -7.44 -30.60
C GLU A 578 27.26 -6.66 -31.16
N ALA A 579 26.07 -7.27 -31.20
CA ALA A 579 24.85 -6.59 -31.63
C ALA A 579 24.47 -5.40 -30.71
N LEU A 580 24.72 -5.53 -29.41
CA LEU A 580 24.54 -4.45 -28.43
C LEU A 580 25.55 -3.32 -28.63
N CYS A 581 26.80 -3.62 -29.02
CA CYS A 581 27.79 -2.58 -29.34
C CYS A 581 27.36 -1.74 -30.56
N SER A 582 26.76 -2.37 -31.57
CA SER A 582 26.19 -1.67 -32.74
C SER A 582 24.96 -0.82 -32.39
N ASN A 583 24.23 -1.19 -31.35
CA ASN A 583 22.96 -0.57 -30.94
C ASN A 583 23.03 -0.07 -29.49
N SER A 584 24.14 0.58 -29.10
CA SER A 584 24.39 0.97 -27.72
C SER A 584 23.37 2.00 -27.20
N TYR A 585 22.96 1.83 -25.95
CA TYR A 585 22.14 2.75 -25.19
C TYR A 585 22.56 2.73 -23.72
N ARG A 586 22.15 3.76 -22.97
CA ARG A 586 22.47 3.87 -21.54
C ARG A 586 21.29 3.38 -20.70
N VAL A 587 21.61 2.73 -19.59
CA VAL A 587 20.65 2.21 -18.61
C VAL A 587 20.82 2.96 -17.30
N PHE A 588 19.72 3.40 -16.70
CA PHE A 588 19.71 4.05 -15.40
C PHE A 588 19.60 3.03 -14.25
N PHE A 589 20.44 3.16 -13.23
CA PHE A 589 20.42 2.32 -12.03
C PHE A 589 20.26 3.16 -10.78
N SER A 590 19.44 2.70 -9.84
CA SER A 590 19.35 3.32 -8.52
C SER A 590 19.00 2.32 -7.41
N GLU A 591 19.44 2.59 -6.18
CA GLU A 591 18.94 1.90 -4.97
C GLU A 591 18.18 2.86 -4.06
N ALA A 592 16.92 2.52 -3.75
CA ALA A 592 16.12 3.21 -2.75
C ALA A 592 16.34 2.62 -1.36
N SER A 593 16.62 3.46 -0.37
CA SER A 593 16.68 3.06 1.05
C SER A 593 15.36 3.32 1.77
N ASN A 594 14.65 4.39 1.38
CA ASN A 594 13.38 4.81 1.93
C ASN A 594 12.33 4.91 0.82
N ILE A 595 11.11 4.42 1.10
CA ILE A 595 10.02 4.32 0.10
C ILE A 595 8.71 4.92 0.60
N GLY A 596 8.78 5.89 1.52
CA GLY A 596 7.59 6.53 2.12
C GLY A 596 6.92 5.70 3.22
N TYR A 597 7.50 4.56 3.62
CA TYR A 597 7.00 3.70 4.69
C TYR A 597 8.16 3.09 5.50
N THR A 598 7.89 2.76 6.77
CA THR A 598 8.83 2.08 7.68
C THR A 598 8.89 0.57 7.42
N THR A 599 9.85 -0.12 8.06
CA THR A 599 9.94 -1.60 8.06
C THR A 599 8.69 -2.29 8.60
N THR A 600 7.95 -1.61 9.48
CA THR A 600 6.66 -2.05 10.03
C THR A 600 5.46 -1.70 9.13
N GLY A 601 5.70 -1.08 7.97
CA GLY A 601 4.68 -0.66 7.01
C GLY A 601 3.81 0.51 7.47
N LEU A 602 4.31 1.34 8.39
CA LEU A 602 3.67 2.61 8.76
C LEU A 602 4.10 3.74 7.81
N PRO A 603 3.22 4.69 7.47
CA PRO A 603 3.60 5.84 6.65
C PRO A 603 4.82 6.59 7.23
N SER A 604 5.72 7.03 6.36
CA SER A 604 6.94 7.75 6.70
C SER A 604 7.13 8.93 5.75
N LYS A 605 7.65 10.04 6.27
CA LYS A 605 8.04 11.19 5.43
C LYS A 605 9.31 10.95 4.62
N LYS A 606 10.11 9.93 4.97
CA LYS A 606 11.34 9.60 4.24
C LYS A 606 10.98 8.81 2.98
N ASN A 607 11.27 9.38 1.81
CA ASN A 607 11.03 8.75 0.53
C ASN A 607 12.13 9.16 -0.45
N ASP A 608 12.91 8.20 -0.93
CA ASP A 608 13.97 8.44 -1.92
C ASP A 608 13.40 8.36 -3.36
N LEU A 609 12.25 7.70 -3.54
CA LEU A 609 11.65 7.47 -4.85
C LEU A 609 11.22 8.78 -5.53
N TYR A 610 10.57 9.66 -4.77
CA TYR A 610 10.05 10.94 -5.24
C TYR A 610 9.74 11.89 -4.06
N ASN A 611 9.71 13.19 -4.35
CA ASN A 611 9.22 14.23 -3.44
C ASN A 611 7.69 14.37 -3.57
N GLY A 612 6.97 14.27 -2.46
CA GLY A 612 5.50 14.37 -2.42
C GLY A 612 5.00 15.60 -1.66
N GLU A 613 3.76 15.99 -1.92
CA GLU A 613 3.02 17.02 -1.19
C GLU A 613 2.10 16.40 -0.11
N ASP A 614 1.64 17.20 0.85
CA ASP A 614 0.78 16.74 1.96
C ASP A 614 -0.60 16.20 1.51
N ASN A 615 -1.04 16.55 0.31
CA ASN A 615 -2.26 16.06 -0.34
C ASN A 615 -2.07 14.71 -1.05
N GLY A 616 -0.85 14.14 -1.01
CA GLY A 616 -0.51 12.89 -1.69
C GLY A 616 -0.14 13.05 -3.16
N LYS A 617 0.00 14.27 -3.71
CA LYS A 617 0.47 14.49 -5.08
C LYS A 617 2.00 14.51 -5.16
N LEU A 618 2.54 14.37 -6.37
CA LEU A 618 3.96 14.62 -6.62
C LEU A 618 4.24 16.12 -6.50
N ALA A 619 5.31 16.47 -5.79
CA ALA A 619 5.80 17.84 -5.79
C ALA A 619 6.31 18.23 -7.18
N THR A 620 6.18 19.51 -7.55
CA THR A 620 6.76 20.00 -8.81
C THR A 620 8.28 19.85 -8.83
N ASN A 621 8.93 20.11 -7.69
CA ASN A 621 10.37 19.92 -7.54
C ASN A 621 10.69 18.47 -7.10
N GLN A 622 11.48 17.76 -7.92
CA GLN A 622 11.94 16.39 -7.67
C GLN A 622 13.45 16.30 -7.38
N ASP A 623 14.13 17.43 -7.12
CA ASP A 623 15.57 17.48 -6.80
C ASP A 623 15.92 16.52 -5.66
N GLY A 624 17.01 15.77 -5.84
CA GLY A 624 17.52 14.80 -4.86
C GLY A 624 16.71 13.51 -4.74
N SER A 625 15.66 13.33 -5.53
CA SER A 625 14.90 12.07 -5.61
C SER A 625 15.29 11.25 -6.84
N ILE A 626 15.03 9.93 -6.79
CA ILE A 626 15.31 9.03 -7.91
C ILE A 626 14.50 9.42 -9.15
N LEU A 627 13.25 9.87 -8.99
CA LEU A 627 12.43 10.36 -10.10
C LEU A 627 13.03 11.63 -10.74
N GLY A 628 13.61 12.54 -9.95
CA GLY A 628 14.28 13.74 -10.45
C GLY A 628 15.56 13.41 -11.22
N ASP A 629 16.36 12.49 -10.69
CA ASP A 629 17.56 11.98 -11.37
C ASP A 629 17.21 11.28 -12.69
N TYR A 630 16.16 10.47 -12.70
CA TYR A 630 15.71 9.81 -13.94
C TYR A 630 15.21 10.82 -14.99
N ARG A 631 14.46 11.85 -14.58
CA ARG A 631 14.04 12.95 -15.48
C ARG A 631 15.23 13.71 -16.06
N SER A 632 16.27 13.90 -15.27
CA SER A 632 17.53 14.50 -15.73
C SER A 632 18.25 13.56 -16.70
N PHE A 633 18.29 12.27 -16.40
CA PHE A 633 18.88 11.24 -17.27
C PHE A 633 18.21 11.15 -18.64
N ILE A 634 16.88 11.11 -18.72
CA ILE A 634 16.18 11.00 -20.01
C ILE A 634 16.37 12.25 -20.90
N SER A 635 16.69 13.41 -20.32
CA SER A 635 16.91 14.64 -21.08
C SER A 635 18.32 14.73 -21.69
N ASP A 636 19.34 14.23 -21.00
CA ASP A 636 20.69 14.03 -21.55
C ASP A 636 21.36 12.77 -20.98
N PRO A 637 21.11 11.59 -21.57
CA PRO A 637 21.63 10.33 -21.05
C PRO A 637 23.16 10.27 -21.01
N ASN A 638 23.84 10.94 -21.94
CA ASN A 638 25.28 10.86 -22.16
C ASN A 638 26.07 11.73 -21.18
N HIS A 639 25.50 12.85 -20.72
CA HIS A 639 26.12 13.74 -19.72
C HIS A 639 25.41 13.72 -18.36
N PHE A 640 24.56 12.72 -18.12
CA PHE A 640 23.85 12.57 -16.85
C PHE A 640 24.81 12.49 -15.66
N MET A 641 24.65 13.41 -14.71
CA MET A 641 25.36 13.42 -13.42
C MET A 641 24.36 13.12 -12.30
N PRO A 642 24.52 12.00 -11.57
CA PRO A 642 23.61 11.64 -10.49
C PRO A 642 23.74 12.59 -9.29
N THR A 643 22.63 12.86 -8.61
CA THR A 643 22.66 13.66 -7.37
C THR A 643 23.03 12.83 -6.14
N SER A 644 22.93 11.51 -6.25
CA SER A 644 23.21 10.53 -5.18
C SER A 644 24.25 9.49 -5.59
N ALA A 645 25.07 9.05 -4.62
CA ALA A 645 26.03 7.96 -4.82
C ALA A 645 25.38 6.58 -5.05
N ASN A 646 24.08 6.47 -4.83
CA ASN A 646 23.29 5.25 -5.07
C ASN A 646 22.60 5.25 -6.44
N THR A 647 22.95 6.20 -7.31
CA THR A 647 22.36 6.38 -8.64
C THR A 647 23.47 6.51 -9.67
N SER A 648 23.31 5.88 -10.83
CA SER A 648 24.28 5.99 -11.94
C SER A 648 23.65 5.60 -13.26
N SER A 649 24.35 5.85 -14.37
CA SER A 649 24.05 5.25 -15.67
C SER A 649 25.28 4.55 -16.24
N LEU A 650 25.04 3.46 -16.98
CA LEU A 650 26.06 2.66 -17.67
C LEU A 650 25.56 2.33 -19.08
N SER A 651 26.48 2.11 -20.02
CA SER A 651 26.10 1.58 -21.33
C SER A 651 25.67 0.10 -21.24
N ILE A 652 24.78 -0.33 -22.13
CA ILE A 652 24.25 -1.70 -22.09
C ILE A 652 25.34 -2.75 -22.32
N GLU A 653 26.34 -2.48 -23.15
CA GLU A 653 27.46 -3.37 -23.42
C GLU A 653 28.41 -3.50 -22.23
N GLU A 654 28.65 -2.42 -21.47
CA GLU A 654 29.40 -2.47 -20.21
C GLU A 654 28.66 -3.32 -19.18
N ILE A 655 27.33 -3.18 -19.10
CA ILE A 655 26.49 -3.98 -18.21
C ILE A 655 26.57 -5.45 -18.60
N TRP A 656 26.36 -5.76 -19.88
CA TRP A 656 26.34 -7.11 -20.42
C TRP A 656 27.65 -7.85 -20.17
N SER A 657 28.78 -7.18 -20.39
CA SER A 657 30.11 -7.77 -20.24
C SER A 657 30.68 -7.76 -18.81
N SER A 658 30.04 -7.02 -17.88
CA SER A 658 30.53 -6.86 -16.49
C SER A 658 30.54 -8.16 -15.67
N HIS A 659 29.78 -9.17 -16.09
CA HIS A 659 29.65 -10.45 -15.41
C HIS A 659 29.26 -11.55 -16.39
N SER A 660 29.75 -12.77 -16.19
CA SER A 660 29.47 -13.93 -17.05
C SER A 660 28.00 -14.34 -17.12
N SER A 661 27.20 -13.94 -16.13
CA SER A 661 25.76 -14.16 -16.09
C SER A 661 24.94 -12.95 -16.56
N HIS A 662 25.57 -11.89 -17.06
CA HIS A 662 24.92 -10.69 -17.59
C HIS A 662 23.96 -10.03 -16.57
N ARG A 663 24.42 -9.84 -15.33
CA ARG A 663 23.59 -9.34 -14.21
C ARG A 663 23.02 -7.94 -14.49
N LEU A 664 21.78 -7.71 -14.05
CA LEU A 664 21.08 -6.43 -14.19
C LEU A 664 20.75 -5.76 -12.84
N ASP A 665 21.22 -6.30 -11.71
CA ASP A 665 20.89 -5.73 -10.40
C ASP A 665 21.74 -4.48 -10.07
N PRO A 666 21.11 -3.36 -9.62
CA PRO A 666 21.80 -2.10 -9.33
C PRO A 666 22.94 -2.26 -8.32
N LYS A 667 22.73 -3.12 -7.32
CA LYS A 667 23.67 -3.41 -6.23
C LYS A 667 25.08 -3.78 -6.72
N TYR A 668 25.16 -4.68 -7.72
CA TYR A 668 26.43 -5.12 -8.29
C TYR A 668 27.13 -3.98 -9.04
N HIS A 669 26.41 -3.32 -9.94
CA HIS A 669 26.95 -2.28 -10.82
C HIS A 669 27.39 -1.03 -10.07
N LEU A 670 26.58 -0.56 -9.11
CA LEU A 670 26.91 0.59 -8.27
C LEU A 670 28.14 0.32 -7.40
N PHE A 671 28.28 -0.90 -6.88
CA PHE A 671 29.49 -1.29 -6.15
C PHE A 671 30.73 -1.28 -7.07
N LYS A 672 30.64 -1.88 -8.28
CA LYS A 672 31.75 -1.92 -9.23
C LYS A 672 32.21 -0.53 -9.68
N LEU A 673 31.29 0.42 -9.83
CA LEU A 673 31.62 1.82 -10.09
C LEU A 673 32.40 2.48 -8.95
N GLN A 674 32.00 2.21 -7.70
CA GLN A 674 32.68 2.76 -6.52
C GLN A 674 34.03 2.08 -6.25
N GLU A 675 34.16 0.78 -6.53
CA GLU A 675 35.41 0.03 -6.45
C GLU A 675 36.52 0.68 -7.29
N ARG A 676 36.19 1.17 -8.50
CA ARG A 676 37.13 1.86 -9.40
C ARG A 676 37.71 3.16 -8.84
N GLN A 677 37.07 3.77 -7.85
CA GLN A 677 37.47 5.08 -7.31
C GLN A 677 38.43 4.98 -6.11
N ILE A 678 38.61 3.79 -5.53
CA ILE A 678 39.34 3.60 -4.26
C ILE A 678 40.70 2.95 -4.56
N GLN A 679 41.71 3.77 -4.84
CA GLN A 679 43.11 3.29 -4.89
C GLN A 679 43.92 4.02 -3.81
N ARG A 680 44.31 3.30 -2.76
CA ARG A 680 45.18 3.83 -1.70
C ARG A 680 46.63 3.78 -2.15
N SER A 681 47.34 4.91 -2.03
CA SER A 681 48.78 4.97 -2.31
C SER A 681 49.53 3.99 -1.41
N GLY A 682 50.41 3.17 -1.99
CA GLY A 682 51.23 2.18 -1.29
C GLY A 682 50.56 0.83 -0.98
N TRP A 683 49.31 0.62 -1.38
CA TRP A 683 48.64 -0.67 -1.27
C TRP A 683 48.73 -1.42 -2.61
N ILE A 684 48.89 -2.74 -2.54
CA ILE A 684 48.81 -3.64 -3.69
C ILE A 684 47.42 -4.28 -3.74
N SER A 685 47.00 -4.67 -4.94
CA SER A 685 45.67 -5.25 -5.18
C SER A 685 45.82 -6.58 -5.91
N ARG A 686 45.22 -7.64 -5.37
CA ARG A 686 45.25 -8.99 -5.93
C ARG A 686 43.85 -9.60 -5.89
N PRO A 687 43.42 -10.39 -6.89
CA PRO A 687 42.21 -11.19 -6.76
C PRO A 687 42.39 -12.27 -5.70
N ILE A 688 41.30 -12.73 -5.08
CA ILE A 688 41.34 -13.81 -4.08
C ILE A 688 42.02 -15.07 -4.63
N THR A 689 41.85 -15.38 -5.92
CA THR A 689 42.54 -16.51 -6.59
C THR A 689 44.06 -16.46 -6.54
N GLU A 690 44.67 -15.29 -6.43
CA GLU A 690 46.14 -15.13 -6.30
C GLU A 690 46.60 -15.20 -4.83
N LEU A 691 45.67 -15.10 -3.88
CA LEU A 691 45.95 -15.09 -2.44
C LEU A 691 45.73 -16.46 -1.80
N MET A 692 44.68 -17.16 -2.22
CA MET A 692 44.25 -18.42 -1.64
C MET A 692 43.63 -19.34 -2.69
N THR A 693 43.78 -20.64 -2.48
CA THR A 693 43.21 -21.69 -3.34
C THR A 693 42.19 -22.50 -2.56
N ARG A 694 41.06 -22.81 -3.19
CA ARG A 694 40.03 -23.65 -2.58
C ARG A 694 40.58 -25.03 -2.21
N ARG A 695 40.28 -25.48 -0.99
CA ARG A 695 40.54 -26.85 -0.55
C ARG A 695 39.33 -27.72 -0.88
N LEU A 696 39.57 -28.82 -1.61
CA LEU A 696 38.54 -29.78 -2.04
C LEU A 696 38.72 -31.15 -1.38
N GLU A 697 39.33 -31.17 -0.20
CA GLU A 697 39.60 -32.37 0.59
C GLU A 697 38.29 -32.89 1.21
N GLN A 698 37.60 -33.74 0.44
CA GLN A 698 36.35 -34.37 0.84
C GLN A 698 36.63 -35.54 1.81
N ILE A 699 35.83 -35.65 2.87
CA ILE A 699 35.88 -36.73 3.85
C ILE A 699 34.52 -37.45 3.92
N HIS A 700 34.58 -38.73 4.26
CA HIS A 700 33.43 -39.62 4.47
C HIS A 700 33.46 -40.10 5.92
N PRO A 701 32.89 -39.35 6.87
CA PRO A 701 32.89 -39.74 8.28
C PRO A 701 32.24 -41.12 8.51
N GLU A 702 31.29 -41.50 7.65
CA GLU A 702 30.62 -42.80 7.66
C GLU A 702 31.58 -44.00 7.49
N ASP A 703 32.74 -43.81 6.87
CA ASP A 703 33.74 -44.87 6.71
C ASP A 703 34.40 -45.26 8.06
N ASN A 704 34.27 -44.42 9.09
CA ASN A 704 34.82 -44.65 10.43
C ASN A 704 33.74 -44.43 11.51
N PRO A 705 32.81 -45.38 11.70
CA PRO A 705 31.58 -45.18 12.48
C PRO A 705 31.80 -44.77 13.95
N ASP A 706 32.90 -45.24 14.55
CA ASP A 706 33.21 -45.04 15.98
C ASP A 706 34.02 -43.76 16.26
N VAL A 707 34.40 -43.00 15.23
CA VAL A 707 35.23 -41.80 15.38
C VAL A 707 34.37 -40.57 15.60
N GLU A 708 34.63 -39.84 16.68
CA GLU A 708 34.05 -38.52 16.95
C GLU A 708 34.67 -37.49 16.02
N VAL A 709 33.82 -36.74 15.30
CA VAL A 709 34.22 -35.68 14.39
C VAL A 709 33.80 -34.31 14.92
N THR A 710 34.68 -33.32 14.77
CA THR A 710 34.34 -31.94 15.13
C THR A 710 33.71 -31.24 13.95
N VAL A 711 32.44 -30.81 14.06
CA VAL A 711 31.76 -30.02 13.03
C VAL A 711 31.84 -28.54 13.36
N LEU A 712 32.27 -27.69 12.41
CA LEU A 712 32.37 -26.24 12.63
C LEU A 712 31.08 -25.48 12.27
N THR A 713 30.89 -24.36 12.96
CA THR A 713 29.97 -23.28 12.59
C THR A 713 30.66 -21.92 12.79
N ILE A 714 30.18 -20.90 12.08
CA ILE A 714 30.76 -19.54 12.12
C ILE A 714 29.69 -18.55 12.55
N SER A 715 29.98 -17.72 13.54
CA SER A 715 29.11 -16.61 13.96
C SER A 715 29.18 -15.42 13.00
N GLN A 716 28.23 -14.49 13.10
CA GLN A 716 28.29 -13.19 12.39
C GLN A 716 29.46 -12.32 12.89
N THR A 717 29.91 -12.57 14.12
CA THR A 717 31.13 -12.00 14.70
C THR A 717 32.40 -12.75 14.26
N GLY A 718 32.30 -13.67 13.28
CA GLY A 718 33.40 -14.44 12.69
C GLY A 718 34.24 -15.18 13.73
N THR A 719 33.57 -15.73 14.73
CA THR A 719 34.13 -16.65 15.72
C THR A 719 33.76 -18.06 15.31
N LEU A 720 34.74 -18.96 15.30
CA LEU A 720 34.53 -20.38 15.05
C LEU A 720 34.06 -21.07 16.33
N ARG A 721 33.08 -21.96 16.20
CA ARG A 721 32.54 -22.76 17.31
C ARG A 721 32.31 -24.18 16.86
N ARG A 722 32.34 -25.13 17.82
CA ARG A 722 31.82 -26.48 17.60
C ARG A 722 30.31 -26.39 17.43
N ARG A 723 29.77 -27.05 16.41
CA ARG A 723 28.34 -27.16 16.20
C ARG A 723 27.78 -28.14 17.24
N ALA A 724 26.79 -27.73 18.02
CA ALA A 724 26.17 -28.61 19.02
C ALA A 724 25.45 -29.80 18.36
N ALA A 725 25.66 -31.00 18.88
CA ALA A 725 24.89 -32.19 18.53
C ALA A 725 23.49 -32.14 19.20
N GLY A 726 22.53 -32.94 18.71
CA GLY A 726 21.18 -33.06 19.29
C GLY A 726 20.27 -31.84 19.14
N LYS A 727 20.74 -30.72 18.58
CA LYS A 727 19.93 -29.51 18.34
C LYS A 727 19.31 -29.51 16.94
N GLY A 728 17.99 -29.44 16.87
CA GLY A 728 17.23 -29.36 15.61
C GLY A 728 17.35 -30.65 14.78
N ASN A 729 17.82 -30.54 13.54
CA ASN A 729 18.05 -31.69 12.64
C ASN A 729 19.48 -32.26 12.75
N ASN A 730 20.28 -31.82 13.72
CA ASN A 730 21.62 -32.37 13.92
C ASN A 730 21.51 -33.76 14.55
N PRO A 731 22.45 -34.68 14.25
CA PRO A 731 22.46 -36.00 14.87
C PRO A 731 22.68 -35.90 16.39
N PRO A 732 22.27 -36.92 17.18
CA PRO A 732 22.44 -36.93 18.63
C PRO A 732 23.87 -36.69 19.07
N GLU A 733 24.83 -37.26 18.32
CA GLU A 733 26.26 -37.09 18.50
C GLU A 733 26.93 -36.93 17.13
N TRP A 734 28.12 -36.32 17.11
CA TRP A 734 28.93 -36.24 15.89
C TRP A 734 29.87 -37.45 15.78
N LEU A 735 29.29 -38.65 15.73
CA LEU A 735 30.01 -39.89 15.43
C LEU A 735 29.83 -40.26 13.95
N GLY A 736 30.85 -40.88 13.35
CA GLY A 736 30.84 -41.32 11.95
C GLY A 736 29.57 -42.08 11.55
N MET A 737 29.02 -42.93 12.44
CA MET A 737 27.81 -43.72 12.17
C MET A 737 26.58 -42.86 11.82
N TYR A 738 26.50 -41.63 12.32
CA TYR A 738 25.37 -40.74 12.07
C TYR A 738 25.46 -40.00 10.72
N PHE A 739 26.49 -40.26 9.93
CA PHE A 739 26.69 -39.66 8.60
C PHE A 739 26.26 -40.58 7.44
N GLU A 740 25.93 -41.86 7.68
CA GLU A 740 25.55 -42.82 6.63
C GLU A 740 24.40 -42.32 5.72
N ASP A 741 23.40 -41.65 6.31
CA ASP A 741 22.25 -41.07 5.59
C ASP A 741 22.40 -39.57 5.31
N SER A 742 23.60 -38.99 5.48
CA SER A 742 23.81 -37.56 5.32
C SER A 742 23.68 -37.14 3.85
N PRO A 743 22.76 -36.23 3.49
CA PRO A 743 22.61 -35.77 2.11
C PRO A 743 23.72 -34.79 1.67
N SER A 744 24.67 -34.48 2.55
CA SER A 744 25.68 -33.44 2.36
C SER A 744 27.08 -34.01 2.12
N LYS A 745 27.87 -33.31 1.31
CA LYS A 745 29.32 -33.55 1.21
C LYS A 745 30.05 -32.80 2.31
N TRP A 746 31.05 -33.45 2.89
CA TRP A 746 31.85 -32.95 4.00
C TRP A 746 33.29 -32.71 3.57
N PHE A 747 33.88 -31.63 4.08
CA PHE A 747 35.24 -31.20 3.75
C PHE A 747 36.02 -30.93 5.03
N VAL A 748 37.32 -31.23 5.00
CA VAL A 748 38.23 -30.98 6.13
C VAL A 748 38.76 -29.55 6.08
N ALA A 749 38.84 -28.90 7.24
CA ALA A 749 39.46 -27.60 7.44
C ALA A 749 40.68 -27.74 8.36
N HIS A 750 41.79 -27.12 7.99
CA HIS A 750 43.05 -27.18 8.73
C HIS A 750 43.44 -25.84 9.35
N GLU A 751 44.31 -25.88 10.34
CA GLU A 751 44.91 -24.67 10.92
C GLU A 751 45.44 -23.72 9.81
N GLY A 752 45.04 -22.44 9.89
CA GLY A 752 45.42 -21.40 8.93
C GLY A 752 44.57 -21.34 7.66
N ASP A 753 43.66 -22.28 7.43
CA ASP A 753 42.67 -22.17 6.35
C ASP A 753 41.65 -21.06 6.66
N VAL A 754 41.11 -20.43 5.62
CA VAL A 754 39.99 -19.48 5.70
C VAL A 754 38.69 -20.22 5.39
N VAL A 755 37.70 -20.10 6.27
CA VAL A 755 36.36 -20.67 6.08
C VAL A 755 35.32 -19.57 6.14
N TYR A 756 34.32 -19.61 5.27
CA TYR A 756 33.20 -18.68 5.31
C TYR A 756 31.86 -19.37 5.06
N SER A 757 30.76 -18.76 5.51
CA SER A 757 29.41 -19.24 5.18
C SER A 757 28.98 -18.73 3.80
N GLY A 758 28.69 -19.63 2.86
CA GLY A 758 28.16 -19.28 1.54
C GLY A 758 26.81 -18.55 1.60
N ILE A 759 26.09 -18.64 2.72
CA ILE A 759 24.78 -18.02 2.95
C ILE A 759 24.92 -16.63 3.58
N ASP A 760 25.74 -16.55 4.63
CA ASP A 760 25.81 -15.41 5.54
C ASP A 760 27.14 -14.64 5.46
N LEU A 761 27.96 -14.86 4.41
CA LEU A 761 29.20 -14.10 4.19
C LEU A 761 28.95 -12.57 4.26
N TRP A 762 27.83 -12.10 3.71
CA TRP A 762 27.44 -10.69 3.73
C TRP A 762 27.14 -10.13 5.12
N LYS A 763 27.03 -11.00 6.15
CA LYS A 763 26.93 -10.68 7.59
C LYS A 763 28.27 -10.81 8.32
N GLY A 764 29.35 -11.17 7.62
CA GLY A 764 30.70 -11.26 8.17
C GLY A 764 31.06 -12.64 8.71
N CYS A 765 30.30 -13.68 8.33
CA CYS A 765 30.58 -15.08 8.67
C CYS A 765 31.79 -15.62 7.87
N ILE A 766 32.98 -15.17 8.23
CA ILE A 766 34.28 -15.58 7.69
C ILE A 766 35.33 -15.55 8.80
N ALA A 767 36.18 -16.57 8.85
CA ALA A 767 37.20 -16.74 9.90
C ALA A 767 38.41 -17.54 9.39
N VAL A 768 39.55 -17.39 10.07
CA VAL A 768 40.71 -18.28 9.95
C VAL A 768 40.55 -19.41 10.97
N VAL A 769 40.88 -20.63 10.58
CA VAL A 769 40.82 -21.81 11.45
C VAL A 769 42.00 -21.78 12.43
N PRO A 770 41.75 -21.67 13.75
CA PRO A 770 42.80 -21.75 14.76
C PRO A 770 43.22 -23.21 14.98
N LYS A 771 44.36 -23.39 15.63
CA LYS A 771 44.96 -24.70 15.95
C LYS A 771 44.01 -25.67 16.69
N GLU A 772 43.12 -25.15 17.53
CA GLU A 772 42.13 -25.94 18.29
C GLU A 772 41.07 -26.63 17.41
N PHE A 773 40.93 -26.20 16.15
CA PHE A 773 39.98 -26.73 15.17
C PHE A 773 40.67 -27.40 13.97
N ASP A 774 41.96 -27.72 14.07
CA ASP A 774 42.66 -28.46 13.02
C ASP A 774 42.03 -29.85 12.81
N GLY A 775 41.71 -30.18 11.55
CA GLY A 775 41.04 -31.44 11.18
C GLY A 775 39.53 -31.44 11.39
N ALA A 776 38.93 -30.31 11.75
CA ALA A 776 37.47 -30.19 11.86
C ALA A 776 36.79 -30.22 10.48
N ILE A 777 35.53 -30.63 10.43
CA ILE A 777 34.79 -30.82 9.18
C ILE A 777 33.67 -29.79 9.01
N VAL A 778 33.39 -29.48 7.75
CA VAL A 778 32.32 -28.56 7.34
C VAL A 778 31.56 -29.10 6.14
N THR A 779 30.32 -28.64 5.95
CA THR A 779 29.56 -28.98 4.75
C THR A 779 29.99 -28.10 3.57
N LYS A 780 29.56 -28.46 2.35
CA LYS A 780 29.73 -27.61 1.15
C LYS A 780 29.26 -26.15 1.29
N GLU A 781 28.36 -25.86 2.23
CA GLU A 781 27.87 -24.50 2.48
C GLU A 781 28.91 -23.61 3.18
N TYR A 782 30.03 -24.20 3.62
CA TYR A 782 31.16 -23.51 4.22
C TYR A 782 32.44 -23.76 3.41
N PRO A 783 32.65 -23.06 2.29
CA PRO A 783 33.86 -23.23 1.48
C PRO A 783 35.13 -22.98 2.30
N VAL A 784 36.13 -23.85 2.10
CA VAL A 784 37.43 -23.80 2.77
C VAL A 784 38.50 -23.37 1.76
N TYR A 785 39.33 -22.42 2.13
CA TYR A 785 40.40 -21.86 1.30
C TYR A 785 41.73 -21.92 2.04
N ARG A 786 42.74 -22.50 1.40
CA ARG A 786 44.11 -22.48 1.88
C ARG A 786 44.82 -21.24 1.35
N ILE A 787 45.41 -20.44 2.23
CA ILE A 787 46.24 -19.31 1.83
C ILE A 787 47.53 -19.84 1.20
N THR A 788 47.83 -19.39 -0.02
CA THR A 788 49.00 -19.83 -0.79
C THR A 788 50.02 -18.72 -1.03
N ASN A 789 49.65 -17.48 -0.70
CA ASN A 789 50.46 -16.31 -0.96
C ASN A 789 51.16 -15.83 0.32
N ASP A 790 52.48 -15.66 0.24
CA ASP A 790 53.32 -15.25 1.37
C ASP A 790 53.31 -13.73 1.65
N GLU A 791 52.64 -12.92 0.84
CA GLU A 791 52.53 -11.47 1.03
C GLU A 791 51.45 -11.08 2.05
N ILE A 792 50.49 -11.96 2.32
CA ILE A 792 49.33 -11.65 3.18
C ILE A 792 49.35 -12.44 4.48
N ASP A 793 49.07 -11.76 5.59
CA ASP A 793 48.90 -12.36 6.91
C ASP A 793 47.45 -12.86 7.07
N PRO A 794 47.23 -14.13 7.48
CA PRO A 794 45.88 -14.73 7.56
C PRO A 794 44.91 -13.94 8.45
N ASP A 795 45.36 -13.51 9.62
CA ASP A 795 44.52 -12.78 10.58
C ASP A 795 44.17 -11.39 10.06
N PHE A 796 45.13 -10.74 9.40
CA PHE A 796 44.88 -9.49 8.69
C PHE A 796 43.80 -9.65 7.62
N LEU A 797 43.90 -10.70 6.80
CA LEU A 797 42.95 -10.95 5.72
C LEU A 797 41.54 -11.19 6.26
N ALA A 798 41.38 -12.02 7.30
CA ALA A 798 40.06 -12.27 7.88
C ALA A 798 39.43 -11.01 8.50
N ILE A 799 40.22 -10.16 9.15
CA ILE A 799 39.74 -8.86 9.67
C ILE A 799 39.41 -7.89 8.52
N LEU A 800 40.25 -7.84 7.48
CA LEU A 800 40.06 -6.99 6.32
C LEU A 800 38.77 -7.33 5.58
N LEU A 801 38.52 -8.61 5.32
CA LEU A 801 37.31 -9.09 4.65
C LEU A 801 36.03 -8.79 5.46
N ARG A 802 36.15 -8.51 6.75
CA ARG A 802 35.04 -8.09 7.62
C ARG A 802 34.91 -6.58 7.80
N SER A 803 35.80 -5.80 7.18
CA SER A 803 35.68 -4.35 7.17
C SER A 803 34.40 -3.89 6.45
N ARG A 804 33.93 -2.68 6.78
CA ARG A 804 32.74 -2.09 6.16
C ARG A 804 32.78 -2.12 4.62
N TYR A 805 33.97 -1.99 4.02
CA TYR A 805 34.12 -2.03 2.56
C TYR A 805 33.85 -3.43 2.00
N TYR A 806 34.54 -4.46 2.49
CA TYR A 806 34.37 -5.83 2.00
C TYR A 806 33.00 -6.42 2.34
N MET A 807 32.41 -5.99 3.46
CA MET A 807 31.01 -6.28 3.77
C MET A 807 30.03 -5.74 2.72
N ARG A 808 30.30 -4.57 2.14
CA ARG A 808 29.53 -4.04 1.00
C ARG A 808 29.83 -4.82 -0.28
N ALA A 809 31.08 -5.22 -0.48
CA ALA A 809 31.49 -6.04 -1.62
C ALA A 809 30.77 -7.40 -1.62
N PHE A 810 30.76 -8.09 -0.47
CA PHE A 810 30.03 -9.34 -0.27
C PHE A 810 28.55 -9.17 -0.53
N ARG A 811 27.94 -8.12 0.03
CA ARG A 811 26.54 -7.80 -0.31
C ARG A 811 26.36 -7.67 -1.81
N ALA A 812 27.26 -7.00 -2.55
CA ALA A 812 27.16 -6.80 -3.99
C ALA A 812 27.24 -8.09 -4.80
N ILE A 813 28.18 -8.97 -4.48
CA ILE A 813 28.37 -10.22 -5.22
C ILE A 813 27.33 -11.30 -4.88
N THR A 814 26.81 -11.31 -3.65
CA THR A 814 25.78 -12.28 -3.25
C THR A 814 24.54 -12.20 -4.16
N THR A 815 24.07 -13.35 -4.65
CA THR A 815 22.89 -13.47 -5.51
C THR A 815 21.71 -14.09 -4.76
N GLY A 816 20.52 -13.98 -5.35
CA GLY A 816 19.28 -14.48 -4.75
C GLY A 816 18.77 -13.63 -3.58
N HIS A 817 17.70 -14.11 -2.94
CA HIS A 817 17.01 -13.42 -1.86
C HIS A 817 16.53 -14.41 -0.77
N SER A 818 16.28 -13.88 0.43
CA SER A 818 15.89 -14.67 1.62
C SER A 818 16.74 -15.94 1.80
N ASN A 819 16.12 -17.10 2.03
CA ASN A 819 16.76 -18.39 2.28
C ASN A 819 17.54 -18.96 1.08
N ARG A 820 17.32 -18.43 -0.13
CA ARG A 820 18.04 -18.80 -1.36
C ARG A 820 19.25 -17.90 -1.64
N ARG A 821 19.53 -16.95 -0.74
CA ARG A 821 20.70 -16.07 -0.84
C ARG A 821 21.98 -16.90 -0.73
N ARG A 822 22.89 -16.74 -1.70
CA ARG A 822 24.19 -17.44 -1.75
C ARG A 822 25.26 -16.55 -2.39
N THR A 823 26.47 -16.65 -1.87
CA THR A 823 27.67 -16.12 -2.54
C THR A 823 28.21 -17.21 -3.46
N GLN A 824 28.32 -16.89 -4.75
CA GLN A 824 28.94 -17.79 -5.71
C GLN A 824 30.45 -17.78 -5.52
N GLU A 825 31.06 -18.95 -5.57
CA GLU A 825 32.49 -19.13 -5.35
C GLU A 825 33.31 -18.36 -6.38
N GLN A 826 32.90 -18.39 -7.64
CA GLN A 826 33.56 -17.63 -8.71
C GLN A 826 33.58 -16.12 -8.43
N ASP A 827 32.48 -15.54 -7.94
CA ASP A 827 32.43 -14.11 -7.62
C ASP A 827 33.31 -13.78 -6.41
N PHE A 828 33.36 -14.66 -5.41
CA PHE A 828 34.24 -14.51 -4.26
C PHE A 828 35.71 -14.56 -4.70
N GLU A 829 36.07 -15.53 -5.52
CA GLU A 829 37.42 -15.74 -6.06
C GLU A 829 37.91 -14.57 -6.93
N LEU A 830 37.01 -13.93 -7.68
CA LEU A 830 37.30 -12.75 -8.50
C LEU A 830 37.35 -11.43 -7.72
N LEU A 831 37.02 -11.45 -6.43
CA LEU A 831 37.03 -10.24 -5.61
C LEU A 831 38.45 -9.70 -5.43
N ILE A 832 38.64 -8.40 -5.67
CA ILE A 832 39.94 -7.76 -5.54
C ILE A 832 40.17 -7.35 -4.08
N VAL A 833 41.23 -7.91 -3.49
CA VAL A 833 41.68 -7.58 -2.15
C VAL A 833 42.84 -6.61 -2.25
N SER A 834 42.70 -5.44 -1.61
CA SER A 834 43.76 -4.44 -1.52
C SER A 834 44.35 -4.43 -0.12
N TYR A 835 45.67 -4.49 -0.01
CA TYR A 835 46.38 -4.60 1.26
C TYR A 835 47.80 -3.98 1.18
N PRO A 836 48.42 -3.59 2.31
CA PRO A 836 49.82 -3.17 2.32
C PRO A 836 50.74 -4.39 2.14
N ALA A 837 51.75 -4.29 1.27
CA ALA A 837 52.63 -5.43 0.94
C ALA A 837 53.50 -5.92 2.12
N ASP A 838 53.76 -5.07 3.11
CA ASP A 838 54.55 -5.42 4.29
C ASP A 838 53.69 -6.07 5.39
N LYS A 839 53.97 -7.34 5.72
CA LYS A 839 53.31 -8.09 6.79
C LYS A 839 53.45 -7.45 8.18
N GLN A 840 54.54 -6.74 8.46
CA GLN A 840 54.69 -6.05 9.73
C GLN A 840 53.70 -4.88 9.84
N VAL A 841 53.46 -4.17 8.74
CA VAL A 841 52.43 -3.12 8.67
C VAL A 841 51.05 -3.74 8.86
N GLN A 842 50.75 -4.86 8.21
CA GLN A 842 49.49 -5.59 8.37
C GLN A 842 49.24 -5.96 9.85
N ARG A 843 50.21 -6.60 10.50
CA ARG A 843 50.12 -6.99 11.92
C ARG A 843 49.93 -5.79 12.84
N ASN A 844 50.66 -4.70 12.60
CA ASN A 844 50.52 -3.47 13.38
C ASN A 844 49.11 -2.87 13.26
N MET A 845 48.46 -2.97 12.09
CA MET A 845 47.12 -2.45 11.86
C MET A 845 46.04 -3.21 12.64
N ILE A 846 46.23 -4.51 12.89
CA ILE A 846 45.24 -5.37 13.57
C ILE A 846 45.59 -5.66 15.03
N LYS A 847 46.79 -5.28 15.49
CA LYS A 847 47.28 -5.58 16.84
C LYS A 847 46.27 -5.27 17.93
N ALA A 848 45.73 -4.04 17.96
CA ALA A 848 44.75 -3.64 18.97
C ALA A 848 43.43 -4.44 18.89
N ILE A 849 43.04 -4.88 17.68
CA ILE A 849 41.84 -5.70 17.48
C ILE A 849 42.05 -7.11 18.03
N ILE A 850 43.22 -7.70 17.78
CA ILE A 850 43.59 -9.03 18.31
C ILE A 850 43.66 -8.98 19.84
N GLU A 851 44.41 -8.02 20.41
CA GLU A 851 44.52 -7.84 21.86
C GLU A 851 43.14 -7.65 22.54
N SER A 852 42.25 -6.90 21.90
CA SER A 852 40.87 -6.72 22.42
C SER A 852 40.03 -7.99 22.33
N LYS A 853 40.22 -8.81 21.29
CA LYS A 853 39.53 -10.10 21.15
C LYS A 853 40.00 -11.11 22.19
N GLU A 854 41.30 -11.20 22.41
CA GLU A 854 41.90 -12.05 23.44
C GLU A 854 41.37 -11.65 24.83
N TYR A 855 41.38 -10.34 25.14
CA TYR A 855 40.84 -9.84 26.40
C TYR A 855 39.35 -10.17 26.58
N ALA A 856 38.54 -10.01 25.52
CA ALA A 856 37.13 -10.37 25.56
C ALA A 856 36.91 -11.88 25.79
N PHE A 857 37.70 -12.72 25.14
CA PHE A 857 37.66 -14.17 25.30
C PHE A 857 38.05 -14.60 26.72
N GLU A 858 39.14 -14.06 27.27
CA GLU A 858 39.55 -14.31 28.65
C GLU A 858 38.49 -13.86 29.66
N SER A 859 37.90 -12.68 29.44
CA SER A 859 36.84 -12.15 30.31
C SER A 859 35.59 -13.03 30.29
N GLN A 860 35.19 -13.52 29.11
CA GLN A 860 34.04 -14.41 28.96
C GLN A 860 34.31 -15.78 29.61
N ARG A 861 35.51 -16.33 29.43
CA ARG A 861 35.93 -17.58 30.07
C ARG A 861 35.94 -17.46 31.60
N GLU A 862 36.41 -16.34 32.13
CA GLU A 862 36.38 -16.09 33.58
C GLU A 862 34.94 -15.94 34.08
N LEU A 863 34.06 -15.24 33.35
CA LEU A 863 32.64 -15.16 33.71
C LEU A 863 31.98 -16.55 33.78
N GLN A 864 32.17 -17.39 32.76
CA GLN A 864 31.63 -18.76 32.77
C GLN A 864 32.17 -19.59 33.93
N LYS A 865 33.47 -19.46 34.22
CA LYS A 865 34.08 -20.13 35.38
C LYS A 865 33.46 -19.65 36.70
N GLN A 866 33.19 -18.35 36.85
CA GLN A 866 32.53 -17.82 38.05
C GLN A 866 31.07 -18.28 38.15
N LEU A 867 30.34 -18.38 37.04
CA LEU A 867 28.99 -18.95 37.00
C LEU A 867 28.99 -20.43 37.41
N LEU A 868 29.91 -21.23 36.88
CA LEU A 868 30.05 -22.64 37.27
C LEU A 868 30.40 -22.81 38.76
N LEU A 869 31.28 -21.96 39.29
CA LEU A 869 31.60 -21.94 40.73
C LEU A 869 30.38 -21.55 41.57
N PHE A 870 29.57 -20.61 41.09
CA PHE A 870 28.31 -20.21 41.74
C PHE A 870 27.27 -21.33 41.72
N ASP A 871 27.08 -21.99 40.58
CA ASP A 871 26.17 -23.14 40.44
C ASP A 871 26.61 -24.30 41.36
N ALA A 872 27.92 -24.59 41.43
CA ALA A 872 28.47 -25.59 42.33
C ALA A 872 28.20 -25.28 43.82
N GLU A 873 28.20 -24.00 44.22
CA GLU A 873 27.87 -23.57 45.58
C GLU A 873 26.37 -23.70 45.89
N ILE A 874 25.51 -23.54 44.88
CA ILE A 874 24.05 -23.74 45.01
C ILE A 874 23.68 -25.22 45.10
N ASP A 875 24.27 -26.05 44.25
CA ASP A 875 23.81 -27.45 44.08
C ASP A 875 24.29 -28.40 45.20
N GLN A 876 25.27 -28.02 46.04
CA GLN A 876 25.79 -28.78 47.19
C GLN A 876 26.05 -30.29 46.95
N CYS A 877 26.28 -30.70 45.70
CA CYS A 877 26.62 -32.08 45.36
C CYS A 877 28.15 -32.24 45.35
N GLU A 878 28.67 -32.92 46.37
CA GLU A 878 30.00 -33.55 46.32
C GLU A 878 29.94 -34.80 45.44
N GLU A 879 29.83 -34.66 44.10
CA GLU A 879 30.12 -35.78 43.20
C GLU A 879 30.51 -35.28 41.79
N ASP A 880 31.59 -35.88 41.28
CA ASP A 880 32.23 -35.75 39.96
C ASP A 880 33.09 -34.51 39.64
N GLN A 881 34.30 -34.51 40.21
CA GLN A 881 35.52 -34.00 39.57
C GLN A 881 35.94 -34.86 38.36
N GLY A 882 35.03 -35.05 37.40
CA GLY A 882 35.26 -35.79 36.17
C GLY A 882 34.99 -34.93 34.94
N ASP A 883 36.05 -34.35 34.39
CA ASP A 883 36.19 -33.85 33.00
C ASP A 883 34.89 -33.37 32.30
N VAL A 884 34.27 -32.31 32.84
CA VAL A 884 33.13 -31.65 32.19
C VAL A 884 33.67 -30.83 31.00
N ARG A 885 33.54 -31.41 29.80
CA ARG A 885 33.80 -30.78 28.51
C ARG A 885 33.22 -29.37 28.48
N VAL A 886 34.09 -28.38 28.26
CA VAL A 886 33.77 -26.96 28.12
C VAL A 886 32.77 -26.76 26.97
N GLY A 887 31.48 -26.67 27.30
CA GLY A 887 30.41 -26.30 26.39
C GLY A 887 30.32 -24.78 26.27
N LEU A 888 30.95 -24.22 25.24
CA LEU A 888 30.75 -22.82 24.83
C LEU A 888 29.41 -22.66 24.09
N ASP A 889 28.30 -22.96 24.75
CA ASP A 889 26.96 -22.71 24.24
C ASP A 889 26.47 -21.37 24.82
N ASP A 890 26.91 -20.24 24.23
CA ASP A 890 26.20 -18.97 24.44
C ASP A 890 24.88 -19.03 23.66
N GLU A 891 23.80 -19.25 24.39
CA GLU A 891 22.46 -18.82 23.99
C GLU A 891 22.34 -17.32 24.21
N ASP A 892 22.64 -16.51 23.19
CA ASP A 892 21.80 -15.36 22.84
C ASP A 892 22.31 -14.68 21.58
N ASP A 893 21.53 -14.80 20.50
CA ASP A 893 21.45 -13.84 19.40
C ASP A 893 20.28 -14.29 18.50
N ARG A 894 19.09 -14.33 19.09
CA ARG A 894 17.83 -14.29 18.35
C ARG A 894 16.98 -13.14 18.90
N GLU A 895 17.27 -11.94 18.45
CA GLU A 895 16.29 -11.02 17.85
C GLU A 895 17.00 -9.80 17.22
N PRO A 896 16.37 -9.11 16.24
CA PRO A 896 17.04 -8.45 15.12
C PRO A 896 17.66 -7.06 15.37
#